data_AF-A0A9W3FRL9-F1
#
_entry.id   AF-A0A9W3FRL9-F1
#
_cell.length_a   1.000
_cell.length_b   1.000
_cell.length_c   1.000
_cell.angle_alpha   90.00
_cell.angle_beta   90.00
_cell.angle_gamma   90.00
#
_symmetry.space_group_name_H-M   'P 1'
#
loop_
_entity.id
_entity.type
_entity.pdbx_description
1 polymer ?
#
loop_
_entity_poly.entity_id
_entity_poly.type
_entity_poly.pdbx_seq_one_letter_code
_entity_poly.pdbx_strand_id
1 'polypeptide(L)'
;MHKHQHCCKCPECYEVTRLAALRRLEPPGYGDWQVPDPYGPGGGNGASAGYGGYSSQTLPSQAGATPTPRTKAKLIPTGRDVGPVPPKPVPGKSTPKLNGSGPSWWPECTCTNRDWYEQVNGSDGMFKYEEIVLERGNSGLGFSIAGGIDNPHVPDDPGIFITKIIPGGAAAMDGRLGVNDCVLRVNEVDVSEVVHSRAVEALKEAGPVVRLVVRRRQPPPETIMEVNLLKGPKGLGFSIAGGIGNQHIPGDNSIYITKIIEGGAAQKDGRLQIGDRLLAVNNTNLQDVRHEEAVASLKNTSDMVYLKVAKPGSLHLNDMYAPPDYASTFTALADNHISHNSSLGYLGAVESKVSYPAPPQAPPARYSPIPRHMLAEEDFTREPRKIILHKGSTGLGFNIVGGEDGEGIFVSFILAGGPADLSGELRRGDRILSVNGVNLRNATHEQAAAALKRAGQSVTIVAQYRPEEYSRFESKIHDLREQMMNSSMSSGSGSLRTSEKRSLYVRALFDYDRTRDSCLPSQGLSFSYGDILHVINASDDEWWQARLVTPHGESEQIGVIPSKKRVEKKERARLKTVKFHARTGMIESNRDFPGLSDDYYGAKNLKGQEDAILSYEPVTRQEIHYARPVIILGPMKDRVNDDLISEFPHKFGSCVPHTTRPRRDNEVDGQDYHFVVSREQMEKDIQDNKFIEAGQFNDNLYGTSIQSVRAVAERGKHCILDVSGNAIKRLQQAQLYPIAIFIKPKSIEALMEMNRRQTYEQANKIYDKAMKLEQEFGEYFTAIVQGDSLEEIYNKIKQIIEDQSGHYIWVPSPEKL
;
A
#
# COMPACT_ATOMS: atom_id res chain seq x y z
N MET A 1 7.02 8.61 52.15
CA MET A 1 6.70 9.76 51.27
C MET A 1 7.93 10.06 50.43
N HIS A 2 7.80 10.14 49.11
CA HIS A 2 8.31 11.22 48.23
C HIS A 2 8.09 10.81 46.76
N LYS A 3 7.92 11.80 45.87
CA LYS A 3 7.59 11.58 44.45
C LYS A 3 8.87 11.62 43.62
N HIS A 4 8.99 10.72 42.64
CA HIS A 4 9.85 10.93 41.47
C HIS A 4 8.98 10.91 40.21
N GLN A 5 8.79 12.08 39.63
CA GLN A 5 8.18 12.24 38.30
C GLN A 5 9.33 12.20 37.29
N HIS A 6 9.31 11.23 36.38
CA HIS A 6 10.38 11.09 35.38
C HIS A 6 10.40 12.30 34.43
N CYS A 7 11.43 13.12 34.52
CA CYS A 7 11.71 14.16 33.56
C CYS A 7 12.62 13.59 32.46
N CYS A 8 12.07 13.28 31.29
CA CYS A 8 12.80 12.68 30.17
C CYS A 8 13.73 13.70 29.48
N LYS A 9 14.78 14.12 30.19
CA LYS A 9 15.80 15.10 29.76
C LYS A 9 17.21 14.89 30.36
N CYS A 10 17.47 13.87 31.19
CA CYS A 10 18.82 13.63 31.72
C CYS A 10 19.61 12.61 30.89
N PRO A 11 20.95 12.78 30.71
CA PRO A 11 21.81 11.81 30.03
C PRO A 11 21.89 10.43 30.70
N GLU A 12 21.54 10.32 31.98
CA GLU A 12 21.55 9.05 32.73
C GLU A 12 20.51 8.06 32.20
N CYS A 13 19.40 8.53 31.61
CA CYS A 13 18.46 7.66 30.90
C CYS A 13 19.05 7.08 29.61
N TYR A 14 19.94 7.80 28.93
CA TYR A 14 20.60 7.33 27.71
C TYR A 14 21.62 6.21 28.02
N GLU A 15 22.37 6.34 29.11
CA GLU A 15 23.29 5.31 29.61
C GLU A 15 22.58 3.98 29.92
N VAL A 16 21.43 4.01 30.59
CA VAL A 16 20.70 2.78 30.98
C VAL A 16 20.23 1.98 29.75
N THR A 17 19.71 2.65 28.73
CA THR A 17 19.30 2.00 27.47
C THR A 17 20.52 1.43 26.72
N ARG A 18 21.57 2.23 26.58
CA ARG A 18 22.82 1.86 25.88
C ARG A 18 23.50 0.63 26.50
N LEU A 19 23.55 0.57 27.83
CA LEU A 19 24.14 -0.56 28.58
C LEU A 19 23.29 -1.83 28.54
N ALA A 20 22.01 -1.76 28.18
CA ALA A 20 21.18 -2.95 27.98
C ALA A 20 21.45 -3.63 26.63
N ALA A 21 21.69 -2.85 25.57
CA ALA A 21 22.00 -3.38 24.23
C ALA A 21 23.38 -4.06 24.17
N LEU A 22 24.40 -3.49 24.81
CA LEU A 22 25.79 -3.98 24.70
C LEU A 22 26.07 -5.30 25.45
N ARG A 23 25.23 -5.71 26.42
CA ARG A 23 25.43 -6.94 27.22
C ARG A 23 24.95 -8.23 26.55
N ARG A 24 24.83 -8.27 25.22
CA ARG A 24 24.38 -9.45 24.46
C ARG A 24 25.34 -9.90 23.34
N LEU A 25 26.58 -9.41 23.35
CA LEU A 25 27.62 -9.80 22.39
C LEU A 25 28.96 -10.05 23.11
N GLU A 26 29.12 -11.24 23.69
CA GLU A 26 30.44 -11.81 24.01
C GLU A 26 30.82 -12.84 22.94
N PRO A 27 32.05 -12.80 22.37
CA PRO A 27 32.51 -13.78 21.39
C PRO A 27 33.17 -14.99 22.08
N PRO A 28 32.96 -16.23 21.60
CA PRO A 28 33.70 -17.40 22.08
C PRO A 28 35.17 -17.34 21.59
N GLY A 29 36.11 -17.68 22.48
CA GLY A 29 37.53 -17.78 22.18
C GLY A 29 37.95 -19.11 21.53
N TYR A 30 39.16 -19.14 20.99
CA TYR A 30 39.77 -20.34 20.38
C TYR A 30 40.09 -21.44 21.41
N GLY A 31 39.76 -22.69 21.08
CA GLY A 31 40.07 -23.91 21.83
C GLY A 31 39.63 -25.14 21.02
N ASP A 32 40.39 -26.23 21.07
CA ASP A 32 40.38 -27.25 20.01
C ASP A 32 40.19 -28.70 20.54
N TRP A 33 39.76 -29.60 19.63
CA TRP A 33 39.68 -31.07 19.70
C TRP A 33 38.50 -31.81 20.37
N GLN A 34 38.03 -32.81 19.58
CA GLN A 34 37.49 -34.14 19.93
C GLN A 34 35.96 -34.38 20.10
N VAL A 35 35.40 -34.90 19.00
CA VAL A 35 34.19 -35.73 18.83
C VAL A 35 34.53 -37.18 19.31
N PRO A 36 33.65 -37.93 20.04
CA PRO A 36 32.48 -38.54 19.39
C PRO A 36 31.16 -38.77 20.18
N ASP A 37 30.10 -38.83 19.37
CA ASP A 37 28.78 -39.46 19.50
C ASP A 37 28.80 -40.99 19.80
N PRO A 38 27.65 -41.71 19.90
CA PRO A 38 26.31 -41.31 20.36
C PRO A 38 25.58 -42.40 21.21
N TYR A 39 24.88 -42.06 22.31
CA TYR A 39 23.79 -42.90 22.85
C TYR A 39 22.76 -42.11 23.69
N GLY A 40 21.47 -42.29 23.39
CA GLY A 40 20.35 -42.07 24.34
C GLY A 40 19.74 -43.41 24.77
N PRO A 41 18.51 -43.48 25.34
CA PRO A 41 17.57 -42.40 25.67
C PRO A 41 16.96 -42.50 27.11
N GLY A 42 16.02 -41.62 27.48
CA GLY A 42 15.00 -41.94 28.52
C GLY A 42 14.58 -40.78 29.43
N GLY A 43 13.29 -40.40 29.42
CA GLY A 43 12.75 -39.26 30.18
C GLY A 43 12.29 -39.54 31.63
N GLY A 44 11.56 -38.60 32.24
CA GLY A 44 10.74 -38.92 33.43
C GLY A 44 10.45 -37.82 34.49
N ASN A 45 9.35 -37.07 34.31
CA ASN A 45 8.37 -36.61 35.34
C ASN A 45 8.75 -35.77 36.59
N GLY A 46 7.79 -34.91 37.00
CA GLY A 46 7.70 -34.27 38.33
C GLY A 46 7.51 -32.74 38.29
N ALA A 47 6.37 -32.05 38.52
CA ALA A 47 4.98 -32.33 38.92
C ALA A 47 4.53 -31.69 40.27
N SER A 48 4.02 -30.45 40.22
CA SER A 48 2.96 -29.85 41.09
C SER A 48 2.60 -28.45 40.51
N ALA A 49 1.36 -27.97 40.38
CA ALA A 49 0.08 -28.07 41.11
C ALA A 49 -0.06 -27.04 42.27
N GLY A 50 -1.02 -26.10 42.17
CA GLY A 50 -1.21 -25.02 43.16
C GLY A 50 -2.35 -24.03 42.85
N TYR A 51 -3.58 -24.42 43.18
CA TYR A 51 -4.84 -23.64 43.13
C TYR A 51 -4.82 -22.22 43.74
N GLY A 52 -5.79 -21.38 43.33
CA GLY A 52 -6.55 -20.59 44.32
C GLY A 52 -7.07 -19.21 43.88
N GLY A 53 -8.38 -18.96 44.07
CA GLY A 53 -8.98 -17.62 43.94
C GLY A 53 -10.41 -17.57 44.45
N TYR A 54 -10.82 -16.42 45.00
CA TYR A 54 -12.17 -16.02 45.43
C TYR A 54 -12.22 -14.47 45.38
N SER A 55 -13.30 -13.70 45.26
CA SER A 55 -14.76 -13.83 45.05
C SER A 55 -15.42 -12.62 45.77
N SER A 56 -16.75 -12.46 45.73
CA SER A 56 -17.57 -11.42 46.41
C SER A 56 -17.56 -10.02 45.73
N GLN A 57 -18.66 -9.22 45.73
CA GLN A 57 -20.01 -9.39 46.31
C GLN A 57 -21.07 -8.53 45.59
N THR A 58 -22.38 -8.80 45.76
CA THR A 58 -23.50 -8.02 45.18
C THR A 58 -24.74 -7.94 46.09
N LEU A 59 -25.36 -6.77 46.22
CA LEU A 59 -26.62 -6.46 46.95
C LEU A 59 -27.29 -5.19 46.35
N PRO A 60 -28.58 -4.83 46.63
CA PRO A 60 -29.78 -5.68 46.45
C PRO A 60 -31.07 -4.94 45.94
N SER A 61 -31.98 -5.71 45.34
CA SER A 61 -33.47 -5.61 45.39
C SER A 61 -34.27 -4.28 45.41
N GLN A 62 -35.34 -4.22 44.59
CA GLN A 62 -36.71 -3.99 45.08
C GLN A 62 -37.77 -4.69 44.18
N ALA A 63 -39.06 -4.68 44.54
CA ALA A 63 -40.06 -5.66 44.06
C ALA A 63 -41.46 -5.06 43.77
N GLY A 64 -42.34 -5.84 43.10
CA GLY A 64 -43.73 -5.45 42.84
C GLY A 64 -44.70 -6.61 42.52
N ALA A 65 -45.73 -6.73 43.36
CA ALA A 65 -47.04 -7.40 43.16
C ALA A 65 -47.16 -8.95 42.98
N THR A 66 -48.24 -9.46 43.58
CA THR A 66 -48.82 -10.83 43.62
C THR A 66 -50.10 -10.88 42.73
N PRO A 67 -50.84 -12.01 42.46
CA PRO A 67 -51.10 -13.13 43.38
C PRO A 67 -51.40 -14.59 42.87
N THR A 68 -50.82 -15.55 43.61
CA THR A 68 -51.45 -16.77 44.20
C THR A 68 -51.90 -17.96 43.27
N PRO A 69 -52.45 -19.11 43.76
CA PRO A 69 -51.58 -20.31 43.93
C PRO A 69 -52.19 -21.73 43.64
N ARG A 70 -51.37 -22.79 43.58
CA ARG A 70 -51.77 -24.14 44.07
C ARG A 70 -50.63 -25.13 44.42
N THR A 71 -50.47 -25.37 45.72
CA THR A 71 -50.16 -26.66 46.43
C THR A 71 -49.14 -27.68 45.88
N LYS A 72 -48.03 -27.88 46.64
CA LYS A 72 -47.57 -29.09 47.38
C LYS A 72 -47.69 -30.50 46.69
N ALA A 73 -46.76 -31.46 46.87
CA ALA A 73 -45.95 -31.74 48.07
C ALA A 73 -44.69 -32.65 47.84
N LYS A 74 -43.71 -32.55 48.77
CA LYS A 74 -43.00 -33.60 49.56
C LYS A 74 -42.50 -34.95 48.97
N LEU A 75 -41.43 -35.61 49.45
CA LEU A 75 -40.22 -35.29 50.27
C LEU A 75 -39.27 -36.53 50.42
N ILE A 76 -37.94 -36.31 50.40
CA ILE A 76 -36.85 -37.02 51.16
C ILE A 76 -36.43 -38.49 50.78
N PRO A 77 -35.16 -38.94 51.08
CA PRO A 77 -34.44 -39.95 50.28
C PRO A 77 -33.69 -41.07 51.09
N THR A 78 -32.34 -41.13 51.05
CA THR A 78 -31.34 -42.16 51.52
C THR A 78 -30.92 -43.19 50.46
N GLY A 79 -29.69 -43.77 50.44
CA GLY A 79 -28.53 -43.66 51.34
C GLY A 79 -27.19 -44.15 50.74
N ARG A 80 -26.11 -44.21 51.55
CA ARG A 80 -24.70 -44.58 51.19
C ARG A 80 -24.42 -46.12 51.28
N ASP A 81 -23.23 -46.75 51.12
CA ASP A 81 -21.79 -46.36 51.13
C ASP A 81 -20.82 -47.43 50.47
N VAL A 82 -19.59 -47.01 50.10
CA VAL A 82 -18.25 -47.71 50.00
C VAL A 82 -17.96 -49.10 49.31
N GLY A 83 -17.20 -49.06 48.19
CA GLY A 83 -15.94 -49.83 47.80
C GLY A 83 -15.80 -51.39 47.81
N PRO A 84 -14.66 -52.01 47.35
CA PRO A 84 -13.51 -51.55 46.53
C PRO A 84 -13.10 -52.50 45.31
N VAL A 85 -11.93 -52.26 44.68
CA VAL A 85 -11.29 -52.94 43.49
C VAL A 85 -10.43 -54.20 43.87
N PRO A 86 -9.76 -54.99 42.96
CA PRO A 86 -9.36 -54.86 41.51
C PRO A 86 -9.85 -56.08 40.65
N PRO A 87 -9.27 -56.60 39.51
CA PRO A 87 -8.09 -56.25 38.68
C PRO A 87 -8.31 -56.25 37.12
N LYS A 88 -7.61 -57.11 36.34
CA LYS A 88 -7.42 -57.22 34.84
C LYS A 88 -6.99 -58.69 34.47
N PRO A 89 -6.77 -59.17 33.20
CA PRO A 89 -6.66 -58.47 31.90
C PRO A 89 -7.30 -59.16 30.63
N VAL A 90 -6.99 -58.56 29.45
CA VAL A 90 -7.17 -58.94 28.01
C VAL A 90 -6.53 -60.30 27.58
N PRO A 91 -6.69 -60.87 26.34
CA PRO A 91 -7.04 -60.25 25.03
C PRO A 91 -7.93 -61.06 24.02
N GLY A 92 -8.16 -60.51 22.82
CA GLY A 92 -8.67 -61.25 21.63
C GLY A 92 -8.90 -60.38 20.38
N LYS A 93 -8.61 -60.88 19.16
CA LYS A 93 -8.84 -60.21 17.85
C LYS A 93 -9.80 -61.01 16.97
N SER A 94 -10.69 -60.37 16.21
CA SER A 94 -11.13 -60.84 14.87
C SER A 94 -12.01 -59.83 14.10
N THR A 95 -11.93 -59.92 12.78
CA THR A 95 -12.85 -59.41 11.73
C THR A 95 -13.34 -60.64 10.92
N PRO A 96 -14.29 -60.62 9.94
CA PRO A 96 -14.84 -59.47 9.19
C PRO A 96 -16.35 -59.52 8.70
N LYS A 97 -16.80 -58.42 8.05
CA LYS A 97 -17.65 -58.30 6.82
C LYS A 97 -19.12 -58.83 6.68
N LEU A 98 -19.95 -57.90 6.13
CA LEU A 98 -20.96 -57.99 5.03
C LEU A 98 -22.48 -58.30 5.27
N ASN A 99 -23.31 -57.45 4.63
CA ASN A 99 -24.66 -57.51 3.98
C ASN A 99 -25.65 -58.68 4.30
N GLY A 100 -27.01 -58.54 4.28
CA GLY A 100 -27.96 -57.47 3.88
C GLY A 100 -29.35 -57.70 4.57
N SER A 101 -30.56 -57.38 4.07
CA SER A 101 -31.09 -56.71 2.84
C SER A 101 -32.60 -56.30 3.04
N GLY A 102 -33.26 -55.68 2.03
CA GLY A 102 -34.74 -55.43 1.99
C GLY A 102 -35.52 -56.54 1.25
N PRO A 103 -36.66 -56.28 0.54
CA PRO A 103 -37.43 -55.04 0.28
C PRO A 103 -38.95 -55.23 0.68
N SER A 104 -40.06 -54.69 0.13
CA SER A 104 -40.43 -53.72 -0.94
C SER A 104 -41.93 -53.29 -0.83
N TRP A 105 -42.32 -52.05 -1.20
CA TRP A 105 -43.62 -51.73 -1.88
C TRP A 105 -43.57 -50.30 -2.51
N TRP A 106 -44.41 -50.04 -3.52
CA TRP A 106 -44.40 -48.90 -4.48
C TRP A 106 -45.86 -48.65 -4.99
N PRO A 107 -46.24 -47.59 -5.76
CA PRO A 107 -45.39 -46.73 -6.59
C PRO A 107 -45.65 -45.18 -6.61
N GLU A 108 -44.66 -44.50 -7.19
CA GLU A 108 -44.67 -43.25 -7.99
C GLU A 108 -45.59 -42.06 -7.65
N CYS A 109 -44.93 -40.94 -7.31
CA CYS A 109 -45.08 -39.69 -8.06
C CYS A 109 -43.68 -39.05 -8.26
N THR A 110 -43.35 -38.68 -9.49
CA THR A 110 -42.14 -37.91 -9.86
C THR A 110 -42.35 -36.42 -9.53
N CYS A 111 -41.34 -35.54 -9.40
CA CYS A 111 -40.07 -35.47 -10.13
C CYS A 111 -38.87 -35.01 -9.28
N THR A 112 -37.71 -35.55 -9.66
CA THR A 112 -36.33 -35.05 -9.53
C THR A 112 -36.09 -33.63 -9.00
N ASN A 113 -35.14 -33.53 -8.06
CA ASN A 113 -33.97 -32.66 -8.27
C ASN A 113 -32.72 -33.29 -7.63
N ARG A 114 -32.10 -34.25 -8.34
CA ARG A 114 -30.92 -35.01 -7.89
C ARG A 114 -29.64 -34.56 -8.62
N ASP A 115 -29.80 -33.63 -9.55
CA ASP A 115 -28.88 -33.34 -10.64
C ASP A 115 -27.82 -32.28 -10.26
N TRP A 116 -28.05 -31.56 -9.16
CA TRP A 116 -27.15 -30.55 -8.59
C TRP A 116 -25.77 -31.05 -8.16
N TYR A 117 -25.56 -32.36 -8.01
CA TYR A 117 -24.26 -32.92 -7.61
C TYR A 117 -23.32 -33.26 -8.78
N GLU A 118 -23.78 -33.24 -10.03
CA GLU A 118 -22.93 -33.46 -11.21
C GLU A 118 -22.69 -32.19 -12.04
N GLN A 119 -23.47 -31.12 -11.83
CA GLN A 119 -23.36 -29.86 -12.57
C GLN A 119 -22.40 -28.82 -11.97
N VAL A 120 -21.70 -29.14 -10.87
CA VAL A 120 -20.60 -28.32 -10.33
C VAL A 120 -19.21 -28.73 -10.85
N ASN A 121 -19.10 -29.77 -11.67
CA ASN A 121 -17.88 -30.07 -12.45
C ASN A 121 -17.76 -29.17 -13.69
N GLY A 122 -17.88 -27.85 -13.48
CA GLY A 122 -17.69 -26.81 -14.48
C GLY A 122 -16.22 -26.61 -14.83
N SER A 123 -15.69 -27.51 -15.66
CA SER A 123 -14.49 -27.35 -16.48
C SER A 123 -13.32 -26.52 -15.91
N ASP A 124 -12.79 -26.89 -14.74
CA ASP A 124 -11.33 -26.98 -14.57
C ASP A 124 -10.92 -27.77 -13.32
N GLY A 125 -9.77 -28.44 -13.38
CA GLY A 125 -9.21 -29.20 -12.25
C GLY A 125 -8.64 -28.33 -11.12
N MET A 126 -8.93 -27.03 -11.10
CA MET A 126 -8.26 -26.04 -10.26
C MET A 126 -8.89 -25.91 -8.85
N PHE A 127 -10.01 -26.57 -8.54
CA PHE A 127 -10.63 -26.52 -7.21
C PHE A 127 -11.08 -27.90 -6.72
N LYS A 128 -10.86 -28.15 -5.42
CA LYS A 128 -11.42 -29.27 -4.66
C LYS A 128 -12.56 -28.74 -3.81
N TYR A 129 -13.70 -29.43 -3.83
CA TYR A 129 -14.81 -29.18 -2.91
C TYR A 129 -14.76 -30.24 -1.79
N GLU A 130 -15.01 -29.84 -0.55
CA GLU A 130 -15.05 -30.74 0.60
C GLU A 130 -16.15 -30.34 1.59
N GLU A 131 -16.75 -31.33 2.24
CA GLU A 131 -17.77 -31.14 3.27
C GLU A 131 -17.22 -31.55 4.63
N ILE A 132 -17.25 -30.62 5.59
CA ILE A 132 -16.60 -30.75 6.89
C ILE A 132 -17.65 -30.48 7.96
N VAL A 133 -17.89 -31.47 8.83
CA VAL A 133 -18.83 -31.38 9.95
C VAL A 133 -18.03 -31.19 11.23
N LEU A 134 -18.24 -30.06 11.90
CA LEU A 134 -17.55 -29.68 13.13
C LEU A 134 -18.55 -29.56 14.29
N GLU A 135 -18.23 -30.17 15.43
CA GLU A 135 -18.96 -29.94 16.68
C GLU A 135 -18.42 -28.69 17.39
N ARG A 136 -19.31 -27.84 17.90
CA ARG A 136 -18.94 -26.56 18.53
C ARG A 136 -18.45 -26.81 19.96
N GLY A 137 -17.13 -26.71 20.15
CA GLY A 137 -16.50 -26.78 21.47
C GLY A 137 -16.76 -25.53 22.33
N ASN A 138 -16.31 -25.57 23.58
CA ASN A 138 -16.47 -24.48 24.57
C ASN A 138 -15.87 -23.13 24.12
N SER A 139 -14.95 -23.14 23.15
CA SER A 139 -14.32 -21.97 22.53
C SER A 139 -14.86 -21.66 21.11
N GLY A 140 -16.01 -22.24 20.73
CA GLY A 140 -16.56 -22.15 19.39
C GLY A 140 -15.98 -23.20 18.43
N LEU A 141 -15.95 -22.87 17.13
CA LEU A 141 -15.53 -23.79 16.06
C LEU A 141 -14.00 -23.85 15.86
N GLY A 142 -13.24 -22.95 16.48
CA GLY A 142 -11.77 -23.00 16.41
C GLY A 142 -11.16 -22.48 15.11
N PHE A 143 -11.82 -21.56 14.40
CA PHE A 143 -11.27 -20.89 13.22
C PHE A 143 -11.68 -19.40 13.16
N SER A 144 -11.05 -18.65 12.26
CA SER A 144 -11.37 -17.25 11.94
C SER A 144 -11.65 -17.09 10.44
N ILE A 145 -12.50 -16.12 10.09
CA ILE A 145 -12.88 -15.83 8.70
C ILE A 145 -12.58 -14.38 8.31
N ALA A 146 -12.39 -14.13 7.02
CA ALA A 146 -12.43 -12.81 6.38
C ALA A 146 -13.12 -12.92 5.02
N GLY A 147 -13.32 -11.81 4.31
CA GLY A 147 -14.02 -11.79 3.02
C GLY A 147 -15.51 -11.49 3.15
N GLY A 148 -16.22 -11.55 2.03
CA GLY A 148 -17.58 -11.04 1.84
C GLY A 148 -17.61 -9.90 0.82
N ILE A 149 -18.77 -9.67 0.19
CA ILE A 149 -18.94 -8.67 -0.89
C ILE A 149 -18.67 -7.22 -0.45
N ASP A 150 -18.70 -6.94 0.86
CA ASP A 150 -18.44 -5.66 1.50
C ASP A 150 -16.96 -5.46 1.88
N ASN A 151 -16.18 -6.54 2.00
CA ASN A 151 -14.76 -6.50 2.33
C ASN A 151 -14.02 -7.75 1.80
N PRO A 152 -13.80 -7.86 0.47
CA PRO A 152 -13.17 -9.04 -0.14
C PRO A 152 -11.78 -9.30 0.44
N HIS A 153 -11.49 -10.56 0.81
CA HIS A 153 -10.18 -10.94 1.36
C HIS A 153 -9.16 -11.24 0.27
N VAL A 154 -9.64 -11.67 -0.90
CA VAL A 154 -8.86 -11.94 -2.10
C VAL A 154 -9.37 -10.97 -3.18
N PRO A 155 -8.49 -10.32 -3.96
CA PRO A 155 -8.91 -9.47 -5.08
C PRO A 155 -9.82 -10.23 -6.04
N ASP A 156 -10.92 -9.60 -6.43
CA ASP A 156 -11.94 -10.11 -7.36
C ASP A 156 -12.63 -11.44 -6.97
N ASP A 157 -12.47 -11.92 -5.72
CA ASP A 157 -13.25 -13.05 -5.15
C ASP A 157 -14.02 -12.58 -3.89
N PRO A 158 -15.37 -12.48 -3.95
CA PRO A 158 -16.19 -12.04 -2.81
C PRO A 158 -16.33 -13.08 -1.68
N GLY A 159 -15.76 -14.28 -1.85
CA GLY A 159 -15.97 -15.41 -0.94
C GLY A 159 -15.54 -15.19 0.52
N ILE A 160 -15.99 -16.09 1.40
CA ILE A 160 -15.69 -16.10 2.83
C ILE A 160 -14.53 -17.07 3.08
N PHE A 161 -13.34 -16.57 3.40
CA PHE A 161 -12.12 -17.36 3.53
C PHE A 161 -11.75 -17.65 4.99
N ILE A 162 -11.29 -18.88 5.26
CA ILE A 162 -10.66 -19.24 6.54
C ILE A 162 -9.26 -18.60 6.62
N THR A 163 -9.10 -17.61 7.48
CA THR A 163 -7.81 -16.90 7.67
C THR A 163 -6.93 -17.51 8.74
N LYS A 164 -7.51 -18.29 9.66
CA LYS A 164 -6.77 -18.90 10.78
C LYS A 164 -7.48 -20.13 11.32
N ILE A 165 -6.72 -21.19 11.57
CA ILE A 165 -7.13 -22.31 12.43
C ILE A 165 -6.53 -22.08 13.83
N ILE A 166 -7.33 -22.29 14.88
CA ILE A 166 -6.94 -22.06 16.28
C ILE A 166 -6.48 -23.40 16.88
N PRO A 167 -5.19 -23.55 17.29
CA PRO A 167 -4.69 -24.79 17.87
C PRO A 167 -5.52 -25.24 19.09
N GLY A 168 -5.94 -26.52 19.09
CA GLY A 168 -6.81 -27.09 20.13
C GLY A 168 -8.30 -26.72 20.02
N GLY A 169 -8.70 -25.93 19.02
CA GLY A 169 -10.12 -25.72 18.67
C GLY A 169 -10.67 -26.83 17.78
N ALA A 170 -12.00 -26.90 17.63
CA ALA A 170 -12.68 -28.02 16.94
C ALA A 170 -12.17 -28.26 15.51
N ALA A 171 -12.02 -27.22 14.68
CA ALA A 171 -11.44 -27.34 13.33
C ALA A 171 -9.99 -27.86 13.32
N ALA A 172 -9.19 -27.52 14.34
CA ALA A 172 -7.82 -28.03 14.47
C ALA A 172 -7.76 -29.50 14.94
N MET A 173 -8.80 -29.97 15.63
CA MET A 173 -8.94 -31.36 16.07
C MET A 173 -9.51 -32.28 14.98
N ASP A 174 -10.38 -31.76 14.12
CA ASP A 174 -10.85 -32.44 12.90
C ASP A 174 -9.76 -32.49 11.82
N GLY A 175 -9.02 -31.39 11.63
CA GLY A 175 -7.83 -31.32 10.79
C GLY A 175 -8.08 -31.23 9.28
N ARG A 176 -9.33 -31.35 8.79
CA ARG A 176 -9.63 -31.20 7.35
C ARG A 176 -9.69 -29.74 6.89
N LEU A 177 -10.22 -28.86 7.75
CA LEU A 177 -10.38 -27.44 7.45
C LEU A 177 -9.02 -26.72 7.45
N GLY A 178 -8.65 -26.15 6.32
CA GLY A 178 -7.39 -25.45 6.10
C GLY A 178 -7.54 -23.93 6.15
N VAL A 179 -6.41 -23.24 6.28
CA VAL A 179 -6.31 -21.81 5.94
C VAL A 179 -6.41 -21.67 4.42
N ASN A 180 -7.02 -20.58 3.94
CA ASN A 180 -7.37 -20.30 2.54
C ASN A 180 -8.48 -21.19 1.96
N ASP A 181 -9.17 -22.00 2.77
CA ASP A 181 -10.45 -22.59 2.37
C ASP A 181 -11.51 -21.49 2.23
N CYS A 182 -12.21 -21.45 1.09
CA CYS A 182 -13.36 -20.57 0.89
C CYS A 182 -14.64 -21.31 1.28
N VAL A 183 -15.31 -20.87 2.34
CA VAL A 183 -16.61 -21.35 2.78
C VAL A 183 -17.67 -20.88 1.80
N LEU A 184 -18.44 -21.83 1.27
CA LEU A 184 -19.55 -21.60 0.36
C LEU A 184 -20.90 -21.76 1.06
N ARG A 185 -20.98 -22.64 2.06
CA ARG A 185 -22.22 -22.95 2.77
C ARG A 185 -21.98 -23.28 4.24
N VAL A 186 -22.90 -22.84 5.11
CA VAL A 186 -22.91 -23.09 6.56
C VAL A 186 -24.25 -23.70 6.93
N ASN A 187 -24.25 -24.98 7.31
CA ASN A 187 -25.45 -25.83 7.34
C ASN A 187 -26.21 -25.72 6.01
N GLU A 188 -27.41 -25.17 6.03
CA GLU A 188 -28.26 -25.00 4.84
C GLU A 188 -28.33 -23.53 4.38
N VAL A 189 -27.45 -22.65 4.90
CA VAL A 189 -27.32 -21.24 4.52
C VAL A 189 -26.15 -21.06 3.56
N ASP A 190 -26.42 -20.53 2.37
CA ASP A 190 -25.39 -20.10 1.42
C ASP A 190 -24.65 -18.86 1.94
N VAL A 191 -23.33 -18.85 1.81
CA VAL A 191 -22.44 -17.74 2.21
C VAL A 191 -21.40 -17.40 1.12
N SER A 192 -21.62 -17.84 -0.12
CA SER A 192 -20.66 -17.65 -1.23
C SER A 192 -20.54 -16.20 -1.69
N GLU A 193 -21.66 -15.46 -1.80
CA GLU A 193 -21.72 -14.06 -2.22
C GLU A 193 -22.49 -13.19 -1.21
N VAL A 194 -22.10 -13.25 0.07
CA VAL A 194 -22.77 -12.50 1.16
C VAL A 194 -21.88 -11.42 1.76
N VAL A 195 -22.48 -10.45 2.45
CA VAL A 195 -21.72 -9.53 3.32
C VAL A 195 -21.12 -10.27 4.52
N HIS A 196 -19.95 -9.85 4.99
CA HIS A 196 -19.18 -10.48 6.05
C HIS A 196 -20.02 -10.76 7.32
N SER A 197 -20.85 -9.79 7.70
CA SER A 197 -21.78 -9.90 8.84
C SER A 197 -22.74 -11.09 8.71
N ARG A 198 -23.25 -11.39 7.52
CA ARG A 198 -24.21 -12.46 7.29
C ARG A 198 -23.58 -13.86 7.37
N ALA A 199 -22.32 -14.00 6.96
CA ALA A 199 -21.56 -15.22 7.18
C ALA A 199 -21.28 -15.45 8.68
N VAL A 200 -20.96 -14.38 9.42
CA VAL A 200 -20.80 -14.41 10.88
C VAL A 200 -22.11 -14.76 11.60
N GLU A 201 -23.26 -14.29 11.11
CA GLU A 201 -24.59 -14.69 11.60
C GLU A 201 -24.85 -16.18 11.37
N ALA A 202 -24.67 -16.67 10.14
CA ALA A 202 -24.86 -18.08 9.81
C ALA A 202 -24.01 -19.01 10.72
N LEU A 203 -22.74 -18.65 10.97
CA LEU A 203 -21.85 -19.40 11.88
C LEU A 203 -22.23 -19.30 13.37
N LYS A 204 -23.02 -18.31 13.78
CA LYS A 204 -23.62 -18.23 15.13
C LYS A 204 -24.91 -19.05 15.20
N GLU A 205 -25.79 -18.91 14.22
CA GLU A 205 -27.12 -19.56 14.17
C GLU A 205 -27.04 -21.08 13.90
N ALA A 206 -25.96 -21.57 13.28
CA ALA A 206 -25.76 -22.99 12.94
C ALA A 206 -25.75 -23.97 14.13
N GLY A 207 -25.85 -23.52 15.38
CA GLY A 207 -26.06 -24.39 16.54
C GLY A 207 -24.84 -25.23 16.94
N PRO A 208 -25.02 -26.40 17.60
CA PRO A 208 -23.92 -27.18 18.18
C PRO A 208 -23.15 -28.03 17.17
N VAL A 209 -23.72 -28.32 16.00
CA VAL A 209 -23.08 -29.09 14.92
C VAL A 209 -23.15 -28.26 13.64
N VAL A 210 -22.00 -27.99 13.04
CA VAL A 210 -21.87 -27.06 11.92
C VAL A 210 -21.25 -27.77 10.72
N ARG A 211 -22.03 -27.87 9.64
CA ARG A 211 -21.70 -28.51 8.37
C ARG A 211 -21.24 -27.43 7.39
N LEU A 212 -19.94 -27.36 7.14
CA LEU A 212 -19.33 -26.44 6.18
C LEU A 212 -19.18 -27.13 4.83
N VAL A 213 -19.53 -26.44 3.75
CA VAL A 213 -19.06 -26.77 2.40
C VAL A 213 -18.00 -25.76 2.02
N VAL A 214 -16.81 -26.23 1.65
CA VAL A 214 -15.65 -25.39 1.29
C VAL A 214 -15.12 -25.71 -0.09
N ARG A 215 -14.55 -24.71 -0.77
CA ARG A 215 -13.65 -24.89 -1.93
C ARG A 215 -12.21 -24.56 -1.53
N ARG A 216 -11.26 -25.39 -1.96
CA ARG A 216 -9.80 -25.20 -1.85
C ARG A 216 -9.20 -25.24 -3.24
N ARG A 217 -8.28 -24.34 -3.59
CA ARG A 217 -7.59 -24.39 -4.90
C ARG A 217 -6.68 -25.63 -4.95
N GLN A 218 -6.75 -26.41 -6.02
CA GLN A 218 -5.77 -27.46 -6.33
C GLN A 218 -4.65 -26.86 -7.19
N PRO A 219 -3.39 -27.23 -6.97
CA PRO A 219 -2.33 -26.95 -7.93
C PRO A 219 -2.57 -27.77 -9.22
N PRO A 220 -2.27 -27.20 -10.41
CA PRO A 220 -2.43 -27.92 -11.67
C PRO A 220 -1.47 -29.12 -11.77
N PRO A 221 -1.76 -30.14 -12.61
CA PRO A 221 -0.88 -31.28 -12.80
C PRO A 221 0.43 -30.85 -13.47
N GLU A 222 1.55 -31.07 -12.76
CA GLU A 222 2.90 -30.76 -13.21
C GLU A 222 3.59 -31.95 -13.89
N THR A 223 4.54 -31.67 -14.78
CA THR A 223 5.41 -32.70 -15.36
C THR A 223 6.81 -32.60 -14.73
N ILE A 224 7.29 -33.70 -14.16
CA ILE A 224 8.57 -33.73 -13.43
C ILE A 224 9.70 -34.15 -14.37
N MET A 225 10.78 -33.39 -14.37
CA MET A 225 12.03 -33.65 -15.10
C MET A 225 13.25 -33.61 -14.17
N GLU A 226 14.37 -34.13 -14.67
CA GLU A 226 15.66 -34.13 -13.97
C GLU A 226 16.72 -33.45 -14.85
N VAL A 227 17.39 -32.45 -14.28
CA VAL A 227 18.31 -31.53 -14.97
C VAL A 227 19.65 -31.53 -14.24
N ASN A 228 20.73 -31.80 -14.96
CA ASN A 228 22.06 -31.94 -14.39
C ASN A 228 22.93 -30.78 -14.91
N LEU A 229 23.36 -29.90 -14.02
CA LEU A 229 24.12 -28.69 -14.34
C LEU A 229 25.54 -28.75 -13.76
N LEU A 230 26.53 -28.42 -14.58
CA LEU A 230 27.87 -28.09 -14.13
C LEU A 230 27.91 -26.61 -13.70
N LYS A 231 28.36 -26.32 -12.48
CA LYS A 231 28.54 -24.95 -11.97
C LYS A 231 29.54 -24.18 -12.83
N GLY A 232 29.11 -23.01 -13.33
CA GLY A 232 30.00 -22.06 -13.97
C GLY A 232 30.67 -21.11 -12.97
N PRO A 233 31.50 -20.16 -13.42
CA PRO A 233 32.11 -19.13 -12.57
C PRO A 233 31.10 -18.17 -11.92
N LYS A 234 29.82 -18.21 -12.33
CA LYS A 234 28.68 -17.53 -11.69
C LYS A 234 27.72 -18.52 -11.00
N GLY A 235 28.21 -19.69 -10.58
CA GLY A 235 27.39 -20.78 -10.04
C GLY A 235 26.46 -21.40 -11.10
N LEU A 236 25.26 -21.78 -10.67
CA LEU A 236 24.27 -22.47 -11.52
C LEU A 236 23.59 -21.57 -12.56
N GLY A 237 23.68 -20.24 -12.43
CA GLY A 237 23.15 -19.32 -13.43
C GLY A 237 21.62 -19.14 -13.40
N PHE A 238 20.98 -19.28 -12.23
CA PHE A 238 19.58 -18.91 -12.02
C PHE A 238 19.35 -18.35 -10.59
N SER A 239 18.23 -17.65 -10.41
CA SER A 239 17.73 -17.14 -9.13
C SER A 239 16.47 -17.88 -8.69
N ILE A 240 16.22 -17.96 -7.38
CA ILE A 240 15.02 -18.57 -6.81
C ILE A 240 14.25 -17.62 -5.88
N ALA A 241 12.95 -17.87 -5.70
CA ALA A 241 12.11 -17.33 -4.63
C ALA A 241 11.21 -18.44 -4.06
N GLY A 242 10.47 -18.14 -2.99
CA GLY A 242 9.59 -19.12 -2.34
C GLY A 242 10.22 -19.77 -1.10
N GLY A 243 9.45 -20.62 -0.43
CA GLY A 243 9.79 -21.25 0.85
C GLY A 243 8.82 -20.89 1.97
N ILE A 244 8.77 -21.70 3.03
CA ILE A 244 8.02 -21.39 4.25
C ILE A 244 8.46 -20.03 4.80
N GLY A 245 7.50 -19.14 5.04
CA GLY A 245 7.71 -17.78 5.55
C GLY A 245 8.19 -16.76 4.50
N ASN A 246 8.42 -17.18 3.25
CA ASN A 246 8.82 -16.29 2.14
C ASN A 246 8.19 -16.77 0.82
N GLN A 247 6.86 -16.90 0.81
CA GLN A 247 6.08 -17.46 -0.30
C GLN A 247 6.19 -16.57 -1.54
N HIS A 248 6.54 -17.16 -2.69
CA HIS A 248 6.57 -16.43 -3.98
C HIS A 248 5.16 -16.27 -4.57
N ILE A 249 4.31 -17.27 -4.36
CA ILE A 249 2.89 -17.27 -4.73
C ILE A 249 2.10 -17.37 -3.41
N PRO A 250 1.17 -16.45 -3.11
CA PRO A 250 0.44 -16.47 -1.84
C PRO A 250 -0.29 -17.80 -1.60
N GLY A 251 -0.04 -18.42 -0.43
CA GLY A 251 -0.56 -19.74 -0.07
C GLY A 251 0.32 -20.92 -0.48
N ASP A 252 1.43 -20.72 -1.20
CA ASP A 252 2.32 -21.78 -1.66
C ASP A 252 3.76 -21.60 -1.11
N ASN A 253 4.24 -22.63 -0.40
CA ASN A 253 5.59 -22.69 0.18
C ASN A 253 6.67 -23.14 -0.82
N SER A 254 6.31 -23.47 -2.06
CA SER A 254 7.22 -24.03 -3.07
C SER A 254 8.37 -23.11 -3.46
N ILE A 255 9.50 -23.70 -3.86
CA ILE A 255 10.65 -22.99 -4.41
C ILE A 255 10.52 -22.86 -5.93
N TYR A 256 10.60 -21.64 -6.46
CA TYR A 256 10.44 -21.33 -7.89
C TYR A 256 11.68 -20.65 -8.47
N ILE A 257 12.00 -20.93 -9.73
CA ILE A 257 13.00 -20.19 -10.51
C ILE A 257 12.40 -18.86 -10.98
N THR A 258 12.98 -17.74 -10.53
CA THR A 258 12.50 -16.38 -10.85
C THR A 258 13.31 -15.68 -11.93
N LYS A 259 14.54 -16.14 -12.21
CA LYS A 259 15.39 -15.57 -13.26
C LYS A 259 16.41 -16.59 -13.76
N ILE A 260 16.62 -16.63 -15.08
CA ILE A 260 17.80 -17.27 -15.69
C ILE A 260 18.86 -16.19 -15.94
N ILE A 261 20.14 -16.49 -15.65
CA ILE A 261 21.25 -15.53 -15.75
C ILE A 261 21.97 -15.72 -17.09
N GLU A 262 22.12 -14.63 -17.83
CA GLU A 262 22.77 -14.63 -19.14
C GLU A 262 24.24 -15.08 -19.07
N GLY A 263 24.62 -15.97 -19.99
CA GLY A 263 25.90 -16.68 -20.02
C GLY A 263 26.10 -17.73 -18.92
N GLY A 264 25.10 -17.90 -18.02
CA GLY A 264 25.11 -18.84 -16.90
C GLY A 264 24.90 -20.31 -17.31
N ALA A 265 25.15 -21.23 -16.38
CA ALA A 265 25.07 -22.66 -16.67
C ALA A 265 23.67 -23.12 -17.08
N ALA A 266 22.62 -22.70 -16.35
CA ALA A 266 21.24 -23.02 -16.70
C ALA A 266 20.79 -22.46 -18.06
N GLN A 267 21.26 -21.26 -18.47
CA GLN A 267 20.95 -20.73 -19.81
C GLN A 267 21.63 -21.55 -20.91
N LYS A 268 22.86 -22.03 -20.66
CA LYS A 268 23.62 -22.86 -21.61
C LYS A 268 23.08 -24.29 -21.74
N ASP A 269 22.45 -24.81 -20.68
CA ASP A 269 21.73 -26.08 -20.69
C ASP A 269 20.33 -25.96 -21.34
N GLY A 270 19.65 -24.82 -21.12
CA GLY A 270 18.40 -24.46 -21.80
C GLY A 270 17.14 -25.19 -21.31
N ARG A 271 17.24 -26.21 -20.46
CA ARG A 271 16.07 -26.94 -19.94
C ARG A 271 15.31 -26.18 -18.84
N LEU A 272 16.02 -25.35 -18.06
CA LEU A 272 15.41 -24.54 -17.00
C LEU A 272 14.83 -23.23 -17.55
N GLN A 273 13.66 -22.85 -17.03
CA GLN A 273 12.90 -21.67 -17.41
C GLN A 273 12.43 -20.90 -16.15
N ILE A 274 11.97 -19.67 -16.34
CA ILE A 274 11.33 -18.89 -15.28
C ILE A 274 9.92 -19.47 -15.03
N GLY A 275 9.54 -19.64 -13.76
CA GLY A 275 8.31 -20.31 -13.34
C GLY A 275 8.46 -21.81 -13.04
N ASP A 276 9.63 -22.40 -13.31
CA ASP A 276 9.94 -23.78 -12.92
C ASP A 276 9.93 -23.97 -11.40
N ARG A 277 9.29 -25.04 -10.91
CA ARG A 277 9.28 -25.40 -9.48
C ARG A 277 10.42 -26.38 -9.15
N LEU A 278 11.30 -26.01 -8.22
CA LEU A 278 12.35 -26.92 -7.73
C LEU A 278 11.80 -27.87 -6.67
N LEU A 279 11.84 -29.16 -6.94
CA LEU A 279 11.40 -30.22 -6.03
C LEU A 279 12.56 -30.81 -5.21
N ALA A 280 13.76 -30.92 -5.79
CA ALA A 280 14.93 -31.41 -5.07
C ALA A 280 16.26 -30.91 -5.67
N VAL A 281 17.30 -30.89 -4.84
CA VAL A 281 18.69 -30.60 -5.21
C VAL A 281 19.57 -31.75 -4.71
N ASN A 282 20.23 -32.45 -5.63
CA ASN A 282 20.82 -33.77 -5.40
C ASN A 282 19.82 -34.70 -4.69
N ASN A 283 20.11 -35.12 -3.46
CA ASN A 283 19.23 -35.98 -2.66
C ASN A 283 18.38 -35.19 -1.63
N THR A 284 18.46 -33.85 -1.62
CA THR A 284 17.74 -32.99 -0.66
C THR A 284 16.41 -32.53 -1.25
N ASN A 285 15.29 -32.90 -0.61
CA ASN A 285 13.95 -32.43 -0.96
C ASN A 285 13.81 -30.93 -0.65
N LEU A 286 13.16 -30.16 -1.54
CA LEU A 286 12.86 -28.73 -1.38
C LEU A 286 11.35 -28.43 -1.25
N GLN A 287 10.50 -29.45 -1.05
CA GLN A 287 9.10 -29.26 -0.68
C GLN A 287 8.98 -28.81 0.78
N ASP A 288 8.18 -27.77 1.03
CA ASP A 288 7.91 -27.23 2.38
C ASP A 288 9.16 -26.92 3.23
N VAL A 289 10.25 -26.53 2.56
CA VAL A 289 11.47 -26.01 3.20
C VAL A 289 11.40 -24.49 3.37
N ARG A 290 12.23 -23.93 4.23
CA ARG A 290 12.47 -22.48 4.29
C ARG A 290 13.30 -22.00 3.10
N HIS A 291 13.15 -20.72 2.75
CA HIS A 291 13.97 -20.11 1.69
C HIS A 291 15.49 -20.25 1.96
N GLU A 292 15.90 -20.08 3.22
CA GLU A 292 17.29 -20.24 3.66
C GLU A 292 17.84 -21.67 3.44
N GLU A 293 17.00 -22.70 3.64
CA GLU A 293 17.35 -24.11 3.48
C GLU A 293 17.50 -24.48 1.98
N ALA A 294 16.63 -23.93 1.12
CA ALA A 294 16.74 -24.07 -0.32
C ALA A 294 18.01 -23.38 -0.89
N VAL A 295 18.30 -22.16 -0.43
CA VAL A 295 19.52 -21.42 -0.81
C VAL A 295 20.78 -22.12 -0.28
N ALA A 296 20.75 -22.67 0.95
CA ALA A 296 21.83 -23.47 1.50
C ALA A 296 22.06 -24.74 0.68
N SER A 297 21.00 -25.45 0.30
CA SER A 297 21.06 -26.67 -0.52
C SER A 297 21.63 -26.40 -1.91
N LEU A 298 21.24 -25.31 -2.57
CA LEU A 298 21.80 -24.92 -3.88
C LEU A 298 23.27 -24.50 -3.81
N LYS A 299 23.69 -23.85 -2.71
CA LYS A 299 25.09 -23.43 -2.49
C LYS A 299 25.99 -24.62 -2.12
N ASN A 300 25.58 -25.43 -1.14
CA ASN A 300 26.34 -26.54 -0.56
C ASN A 300 26.27 -27.83 -1.41
N THR A 301 26.71 -27.70 -2.65
CA THR A 301 26.80 -28.79 -3.63
C THR A 301 28.16 -28.74 -4.33
N SER A 302 28.61 -29.88 -4.86
CA SER A 302 29.81 -29.96 -5.71
C SER A 302 29.59 -29.29 -7.07
N ASP A 303 30.60 -29.36 -7.95
CA ASP A 303 30.55 -28.74 -9.28
C ASP A 303 29.45 -29.31 -10.18
N MET A 304 29.02 -30.56 -9.97
CA MET A 304 27.87 -31.17 -10.65
C MET A 304 26.65 -31.17 -9.72
N VAL A 305 25.54 -30.59 -10.17
CA VAL A 305 24.29 -30.49 -9.41
C VAL A 305 23.16 -31.13 -10.20
N TYR A 306 22.49 -32.10 -9.57
CA TYR A 306 21.30 -32.77 -10.06
C TYR A 306 20.08 -32.01 -9.50
N LEU A 307 19.14 -31.64 -10.34
CA LEU A 307 17.95 -30.87 -9.97
C LEU A 307 16.71 -31.65 -10.39
N LYS A 308 15.81 -31.91 -9.45
CA LYS A 308 14.47 -32.45 -9.75
C LYS A 308 13.50 -31.28 -9.85
N VAL A 309 12.88 -31.11 -11.00
CA VAL A 309 12.17 -29.87 -11.37
C VAL A 309 10.79 -30.22 -11.91
N ALA A 310 9.75 -29.59 -11.37
CA ALA A 310 8.42 -29.61 -11.93
C ALA A 310 8.26 -28.45 -12.93
N LYS A 311 7.83 -28.81 -14.14
CA LYS A 311 7.27 -27.87 -15.11
C LYS A 311 5.75 -27.76 -14.89
N PRO A 312 5.15 -26.56 -14.92
CA PRO A 312 3.71 -26.44 -15.08
C PRO A 312 3.28 -27.17 -16.36
N GLY A 313 2.19 -27.96 -16.29
CA GLY A 313 1.76 -28.82 -17.40
C GLY A 313 1.38 -28.02 -18.64
N SER A 314 1.77 -28.51 -19.82
CA SER A 314 1.60 -27.81 -21.11
C SER A 314 0.17 -27.87 -21.67
N LEU A 315 -0.80 -27.31 -20.94
CA LEU A 315 -2.07 -26.88 -21.50
C LEU A 315 -1.92 -25.43 -21.98
N HIS A 316 -2.46 -25.12 -23.16
CA HIS A 316 -2.22 -23.83 -23.82
C HIS A 316 -2.97 -22.68 -23.11
N LEU A 317 -2.20 -21.78 -22.48
CA LEU A 317 -2.62 -20.42 -22.15
C LEU A 317 -1.56 -19.43 -22.67
N ASN A 318 -1.61 -19.18 -23.98
CA ASN A 318 -1.09 -17.93 -24.55
C ASN A 318 -2.13 -16.82 -24.35
N ASP A 319 -1.69 -15.57 -24.47
CA ASP A 319 -2.52 -14.35 -24.44
C ASP A 319 -3.31 -14.08 -23.15
N MET A 320 -2.60 -13.78 -22.05
CA MET A 320 -3.16 -12.84 -21.05
C MET A 320 -2.16 -12.00 -20.23
N TYR A 321 -0.84 -12.30 -20.23
CA TYR A 321 0.17 -11.44 -19.56
C TYR A 321 1.50 -11.40 -20.33
N ALA A 322 1.61 -10.46 -21.27
CA ALA A 322 2.87 -10.06 -21.90
C ALA A 322 2.80 -8.58 -22.33
N PRO A 323 3.60 -7.66 -21.75
CA PRO A 323 3.65 -6.28 -22.21
C PRO A 323 4.50 -6.16 -23.49
N PRO A 324 4.18 -5.25 -24.43
CA PRO A 324 5.01 -4.98 -25.60
C PRO A 324 6.23 -4.11 -25.25
N ASP A 325 7.44 -4.59 -25.54
CA ASP A 325 8.69 -3.85 -25.41
C ASP A 325 8.80 -2.66 -26.38
N TYR A 326 9.42 -1.55 -25.94
CA TYR A 326 10.07 -0.62 -26.87
C TYR A 326 11.21 0.21 -26.25
N ALA A 327 12.45 -0.31 -26.29
CA ALA A 327 13.68 0.48 -26.49
C ALA A 327 14.93 -0.41 -26.57
N SER A 328 15.55 -0.53 -27.75
CA SER A 328 16.93 -1.03 -27.89
C SER A 328 17.56 -0.61 -29.23
N THR A 329 17.98 0.66 -29.32
CA THR A 329 18.86 1.16 -30.39
C THR A 329 19.68 2.35 -29.90
N PHE A 330 20.91 2.10 -29.43
CA PHE A 330 22.13 2.55 -30.12
C PHE A 330 23.42 2.16 -29.39
N THR A 331 24.35 1.54 -30.12
CA THR A 331 25.78 1.92 -30.15
C THR A 331 26.32 1.39 -31.49
N ALA A 332 27.19 2.16 -32.14
CA ALA A 332 27.67 1.89 -33.50
C ALA A 332 29.11 1.33 -33.52
N LEU A 333 29.77 1.40 -34.69
CA LEU A 333 31.09 0.88 -35.06
C LEU A 333 31.06 -0.61 -35.48
N ALA A 334 31.53 -1.01 -36.66
CA ALA A 334 32.07 -0.22 -37.78
C ALA A 334 31.86 -0.91 -39.15
N ASP A 335 32.04 -0.14 -40.23
CA ASP A 335 32.57 -0.44 -41.58
C ASP A 335 32.60 -1.91 -42.09
N ASN A 336 32.34 -2.23 -43.37
CA ASN A 336 32.55 -1.41 -44.58
C ASN A 336 31.83 -1.96 -45.85
N HIS A 337 31.89 -1.18 -46.95
CA HIS A 337 31.82 -1.55 -48.39
C HIS A 337 30.50 -1.98 -49.12
N ILE A 338 30.02 -1.05 -49.96
CA ILE A 338 29.87 -1.16 -51.45
C ILE A 338 28.80 -2.09 -52.09
N SER A 339 27.66 -1.47 -52.44
CA SER A 339 27.05 -1.31 -53.79
C SER A 339 26.38 -2.45 -54.61
N HIS A 340 25.33 -2.02 -55.36
CA HIS A 340 24.67 -2.62 -56.55
C HIS A 340 23.73 -3.85 -56.37
N ASN A 341 22.77 -4.14 -57.28
CA ASN A 341 21.84 -3.27 -58.04
C ASN A 341 20.65 -4.08 -58.63
N SER A 342 19.53 -3.41 -58.92
CA SER A 342 18.42 -3.72 -59.86
C SER A 342 18.21 -5.12 -60.51
N SER A 343 17.01 -5.65 -60.28
CA SER A 343 15.96 -5.97 -61.31
C SER A 343 15.86 -7.32 -62.05
N LEU A 344 14.60 -7.57 -62.48
CA LEU A 344 14.11 -8.43 -63.58
C LEU A 344 14.12 -9.97 -63.46
N GLY A 345 12.94 -10.60 -63.66
CA GLY A 345 12.80 -11.43 -64.88
C GLY A 345 12.18 -12.83 -64.81
N TYR A 346 10.84 -12.90 -64.98
CA TYR A 346 10.16 -13.70 -66.03
C TYR A 346 9.94 -15.24 -65.91
N LEU A 347 8.74 -15.67 -66.35
CA LEU A 347 8.22 -17.04 -66.62
C LEU A 347 8.09 -18.06 -65.45
N GLY A 348 7.10 -18.98 -65.45
CA GLY A 348 5.91 -19.11 -66.31
C GLY A 348 5.32 -20.54 -66.40
N ALA A 349 4.03 -20.65 -66.79
CA ALA A 349 3.25 -21.89 -67.09
C ALA A 349 3.00 -22.85 -65.89
N VAL A 350 1.95 -23.70 -65.80
CA VAL A 350 0.62 -23.95 -66.46
C VAL A 350 -0.27 -24.66 -65.37
N GLU A 351 -1.59 -24.94 -65.44
CA GLU A 351 -2.57 -25.24 -66.51
C GLU A 351 -3.96 -24.59 -66.25
N SER A 352 -5.05 -25.06 -66.88
CA SER A 352 -6.34 -24.35 -67.01
C SER A 352 -7.59 -25.23 -66.86
N LYS A 353 -8.71 -24.67 -66.32
CA LYS A 353 -10.09 -25.09 -66.65
C LYS A 353 -11.15 -24.02 -66.30
N VAL A 354 -12.42 -24.27 -66.66
CA VAL A 354 -13.40 -23.25 -67.11
C VAL A 354 -14.64 -23.11 -66.20
N SER A 355 -15.27 -21.92 -66.26
CA SER A 355 -16.41 -21.38 -65.49
C SER A 355 -17.78 -22.08 -65.67
N TYR A 356 -18.75 -21.77 -64.78
CA TYR A 356 -20.05 -21.09 -65.06
C TYR A 356 -20.77 -20.70 -63.71
N PRO A 357 -21.79 -19.79 -63.65
CA PRO A 357 -22.15 -19.04 -62.42
C PRO A 357 -23.61 -19.17 -61.85
N ALA A 358 -23.86 -18.44 -60.73
CA ALA A 358 -25.14 -18.08 -60.08
C ALA A 358 -25.86 -19.17 -59.22
N PRO A 359 -26.83 -18.83 -58.32
CA PRO A 359 -27.42 -17.53 -57.91
C PRO A 359 -27.29 -17.21 -56.37
N PRO A 360 -27.81 -16.08 -55.84
CA PRO A 360 -27.59 -15.65 -54.44
C PRO A 360 -28.75 -15.93 -53.44
N GLN A 361 -28.42 -16.02 -52.14
CA GLN A 361 -29.38 -15.94 -51.01
C GLN A 361 -28.78 -15.24 -49.76
N ALA A 362 -29.67 -14.72 -48.92
CA ALA A 362 -29.49 -14.19 -47.55
C ALA A 362 -30.73 -14.64 -46.72
N PRO A 363 -30.81 -14.57 -45.37
CA PRO A 363 -30.04 -13.77 -44.38
C PRO A 363 -29.52 -14.70 -43.23
N PRO A 364 -29.37 -14.31 -41.93
CA PRO A 364 -29.27 -13.00 -41.27
C PRO A 364 -27.96 -12.81 -40.44
N ALA A 365 -27.82 -11.67 -39.74
CA ALA A 365 -26.57 -11.29 -39.06
C ALA A 365 -26.51 -11.63 -37.55
N ARG A 366 -25.31 -12.01 -37.08
CA ARG A 366 -24.83 -11.75 -35.70
C ARG A 366 -23.32 -11.46 -35.66
N TYR A 367 -23.00 -10.23 -35.23
CA TYR A 367 -21.78 -9.75 -34.57
C TYR A 367 -20.47 -10.58 -34.61
N SER A 368 -19.53 -10.12 -35.45
CA SER A 368 -18.11 -9.79 -35.12
C SER A 368 -17.45 -9.20 -36.38
N PRO A 369 -16.51 -8.23 -36.27
CA PRO A 369 -15.09 -8.62 -36.30
C PRO A 369 -14.11 -7.73 -35.50
N ILE A 370 -12.86 -8.22 -35.48
CA ILE A 370 -11.62 -7.69 -34.88
C ILE A 370 -11.11 -6.40 -35.59
N PRO A 371 -10.25 -5.54 -34.95
CA PRO A 371 -10.30 -4.09 -35.15
C PRO A 371 -9.40 -3.54 -36.28
N ARG A 372 -9.52 -2.22 -36.51
CA ARG A 372 -8.63 -1.43 -37.37
C ARG A 372 -7.98 -0.28 -36.60
N HIS A 373 -6.67 -0.38 -36.43
CA HIS A 373 -5.76 0.77 -36.42
C HIS A 373 -4.64 0.44 -37.43
N MET A 374 -3.90 1.44 -37.92
CA MET A 374 -3.03 1.37 -39.12
C MET A 374 -3.80 1.31 -40.47
N LEU A 375 -4.54 2.38 -40.78
CA LEU A 375 -4.74 2.85 -42.16
C LEU A 375 -4.50 4.37 -42.21
N ALA A 376 -4.15 4.87 -43.40
CA ALA A 376 -3.45 6.14 -43.61
C ALA A 376 -4.20 7.42 -43.18
N GLU A 377 -3.43 8.49 -42.97
CA GLU A 377 -3.92 9.87 -43.12
C GLU A 377 -4.19 10.16 -44.61
N GLU A 378 -5.43 9.97 -45.07
CA GLU A 378 -5.91 10.53 -46.34
C GLU A 378 -7.44 10.77 -46.26
N ASP A 379 -7.92 11.80 -46.96
CA ASP A 379 -9.34 12.16 -47.14
C ASP A 379 -10.23 12.35 -45.89
N PHE A 380 -9.78 13.16 -44.92
CA PHE A 380 -10.72 14.07 -44.24
C PHE A 380 -10.93 15.32 -45.12
N THR A 381 -12.05 15.35 -45.86
CA THR A 381 -12.36 16.45 -46.78
C THR A 381 -12.41 17.79 -46.04
N ARG A 382 -11.76 18.81 -46.61
CA ARG A 382 -11.77 20.19 -46.07
C ARG A 382 -13.12 20.90 -46.27
N GLU A 383 -14.19 20.18 -46.55
CA GLU A 383 -15.52 20.73 -46.84
C GLU A 383 -16.37 20.91 -45.57
N PRO A 384 -17.44 21.73 -45.61
CA PRO A 384 -18.42 21.81 -44.52
C PRO A 384 -19.21 20.50 -44.33
N ARG A 385 -19.00 19.82 -43.21
CA ARG A 385 -19.64 18.55 -42.85
C ARG A 385 -20.85 18.82 -41.95
N LYS A 386 -21.97 18.12 -42.21
CA LYS A 386 -23.24 18.24 -41.44
C LYS A 386 -23.35 17.11 -40.42
N ILE A 387 -22.93 17.40 -39.21
CA ILE A 387 -22.85 16.50 -38.05
C ILE A 387 -24.18 16.52 -37.30
N ILE A 388 -24.64 15.38 -36.76
CA ILE A 388 -25.85 15.32 -35.93
C ILE A 388 -25.52 14.69 -34.57
N LEU A 389 -25.49 15.52 -33.52
CA LEU A 389 -25.24 15.08 -32.15
C LEU A 389 -26.54 15.01 -31.34
N HIS A 390 -26.60 14.06 -30.41
CA HIS A 390 -27.67 13.98 -29.42
C HIS A 390 -27.13 14.42 -28.04
N LYS A 391 -27.92 15.15 -27.25
CA LYS A 391 -27.49 15.62 -25.93
C LYS A 391 -27.52 14.45 -24.93
N GLY A 392 -26.36 14.15 -24.36
CA GLY A 392 -26.23 13.27 -23.19
C GLY A 392 -26.54 14.01 -21.89
N SER A 393 -26.42 13.30 -20.76
CA SER A 393 -26.59 13.87 -19.41
C SER A 393 -25.66 15.05 -19.11
N THR A 394 -24.49 15.09 -19.76
CA THR A 394 -23.47 16.16 -19.66
C THR A 394 -23.53 17.18 -20.81
N GLY A 395 -24.55 17.12 -21.67
CA GLY A 395 -24.66 17.97 -22.86
C GLY A 395 -24.08 17.32 -24.12
N LEU A 396 -23.33 18.09 -24.92
CA LEU A 396 -22.82 17.64 -26.24
C LEU A 396 -21.39 17.07 -26.21
N GLY A 397 -20.64 17.27 -25.12
CA GLY A 397 -19.28 16.73 -24.98
C GLY A 397 -18.20 17.45 -25.80
N PHE A 398 -18.33 18.76 -26.06
CA PHE A 398 -17.25 19.56 -26.66
C PHE A 398 -17.28 21.03 -26.20
N ASN A 399 -16.13 21.70 -26.26
CA ASN A 399 -15.97 23.12 -25.92
C ASN A 399 -15.73 23.99 -27.16
N ILE A 400 -16.12 25.26 -27.10
CA ILE A 400 -15.90 26.25 -28.16
C ILE A 400 -15.04 27.44 -27.70
N VAL A 401 -14.33 28.06 -28.63
CA VAL A 401 -13.53 29.30 -28.45
C VAL A 401 -13.67 30.21 -29.67
N GLY A 402 -13.19 31.45 -29.58
CA GLY A 402 -13.31 32.47 -30.62
C GLY A 402 -14.69 33.15 -30.64
N GLY A 403 -14.95 33.94 -31.68
CA GLY A 403 -16.11 34.86 -31.74
C GLY A 403 -15.86 36.24 -31.14
N GLU A 404 -14.59 36.65 -31.02
CA GLU A 404 -14.14 38.00 -30.66
C GLU A 404 -13.38 38.60 -31.85
N ASP A 405 -13.41 39.92 -32.04
CA ASP A 405 -12.77 40.65 -33.17
C ASP A 405 -13.03 40.10 -34.60
N GLY A 406 -14.13 39.36 -34.79
CA GLY A 406 -14.47 38.72 -36.07
C GLY A 406 -13.81 37.35 -36.31
N GLU A 407 -13.07 36.83 -35.33
CA GLU A 407 -12.52 35.47 -35.36
C GLU A 407 -13.63 34.42 -35.39
N GLY A 408 -13.37 33.28 -36.04
CA GLY A 408 -14.33 32.18 -36.12
C GLY A 408 -14.64 31.52 -34.77
N ILE A 409 -15.79 30.85 -34.68
CA ILE A 409 -16.09 29.92 -33.59
C ILE A 409 -15.41 28.58 -33.90
N PHE A 410 -14.53 28.11 -33.03
CA PHE A 410 -13.80 26.84 -33.20
C PHE A 410 -14.02 25.87 -32.04
N VAL A 411 -13.97 24.57 -32.33
CA VAL A 411 -13.93 23.51 -31.31
C VAL A 411 -12.52 23.40 -30.73
N SER A 412 -12.38 23.66 -29.42
CA SER A 412 -11.08 23.61 -28.71
C SER A 412 -10.80 22.29 -28.02
N PHE A 413 -11.85 21.56 -27.63
CA PHE A 413 -11.75 20.31 -26.87
C PHE A 413 -12.98 19.43 -27.11
N ILE A 414 -12.79 18.12 -27.05
CA ILE A 414 -13.84 17.10 -27.11
C ILE A 414 -13.67 16.18 -25.90
N LEU A 415 -14.78 15.90 -25.21
CA LEU A 415 -14.84 15.08 -24.02
C LEU A 415 -14.92 13.60 -24.41
N ALA A 416 -13.89 12.82 -24.09
CA ALA A 416 -13.85 11.39 -24.31
C ALA A 416 -15.08 10.68 -23.71
N GLY A 417 -15.71 9.78 -24.47
CA GLY A 417 -16.98 9.13 -24.10
C GLY A 417 -18.22 10.04 -24.14
N GLY A 418 -18.06 11.33 -24.49
CA GLY A 418 -19.17 12.26 -24.71
C GLY A 418 -19.79 12.14 -26.11
N PRO A 419 -20.98 12.70 -26.37
CA PRO A 419 -21.68 12.50 -27.64
C PRO A 419 -20.92 12.96 -28.90
N ALA A 420 -20.08 13.99 -28.81
CA ALA A 420 -19.21 14.42 -29.91
C ALA A 420 -18.03 13.48 -30.18
N ASP A 421 -17.53 12.80 -29.15
CA ASP A 421 -16.48 11.78 -29.27
C ASP A 421 -17.04 10.48 -29.84
N LEU A 422 -18.18 10.02 -29.29
CA LEU A 422 -18.90 8.83 -29.74
C LEU A 422 -19.44 8.94 -31.19
N SER A 423 -19.53 10.14 -31.77
CA SER A 423 -19.85 10.29 -33.20
C SER A 423 -18.61 10.16 -34.10
N GLY A 424 -17.42 10.48 -33.61
CA GLY A 424 -16.17 10.55 -34.38
C GLY A 424 -16.12 11.65 -35.46
N GLU A 425 -17.23 12.37 -35.70
CA GLU A 425 -17.36 13.33 -36.80
C GLU A 425 -16.77 14.71 -36.45
N LEU A 426 -16.85 15.14 -35.19
CA LEU A 426 -16.35 16.45 -34.74
C LEU A 426 -14.89 16.33 -34.27
N ARG A 427 -14.04 17.34 -34.52
CA ARG A 427 -12.62 17.34 -34.11
C ARG A 427 -12.16 18.69 -33.55
N ARG A 428 -11.13 18.70 -32.69
CA ARG A 428 -10.44 19.94 -32.28
C ARG A 428 -9.89 20.65 -33.54
N GLY A 429 -10.15 21.96 -33.67
CA GLY A 429 -9.83 22.73 -34.87
C GLY A 429 -10.94 22.75 -35.93
N ASP A 430 -12.10 22.14 -35.68
CA ASP A 430 -13.30 22.39 -36.50
C ASP A 430 -13.85 23.81 -36.25
N ARG A 431 -14.01 24.59 -37.33
CA ARG A 431 -14.74 25.86 -37.31
C ARG A 431 -16.24 25.59 -37.47
N ILE A 432 -17.05 26.05 -36.51
CA ILE A 432 -18.50 25.89 -36.54
C ILE A 432 -19.11 26.99 -37.41
N LEU A 433 -19.84 26.57 -38.45
CA LEU A 433 -20.45 27.45 -39.44
C LEU A 433 -21.95 27.65 -39.20
N SER A 434 -22.65 26.68 -38.60
CA SER A 434 -24.03 26.84 -38.13
C SER A 434 -24.47 25.76 -37.13
N VAL A 435 -25.47 26.05 -36.30
CA VAL A 435 -26.13 25.11 -35.36
C VAL A 435 -27.64 25.18 -35.53
N ASN A 436 -28.31 24.06 -35.81
CA ASN A 436 -29.74 23.96 -36.13
C ASN A 436 -30.23 25.02 -37.14
N GLY A 437 -29.41 25.32 -38.16
CA GLY A 437 -29.68 26.33 -39.18
C GLY A 437 -29.31 27.78 -38.80
N VAL A 438 -29.03 28.07 -37.52
CA VAL A 438 -28.51 29.38 -37.08
C VAL A 438 -27.07 29.53 -37.56
N ASN A 439 -26.81 30.49 -38.44
CA ASN A 439 -25.48 30.77 -39.00
C ASN A 439 -24.55 31.36 -37.92
N LEU A 440 -23.36 30.76 -37.75
CA LEU A 440 -22.38 31.14 -36.72
C LEU A 440 -21.05 31.64 -37.28
N ARG A 441 -20.91 31.78 -38.62
CA ARG A 441 -19.65 32.17 -39.29
C ARG A 441 -18.99 33.43 -38.72
N ASN A 442 -19.82 34.41 -38.34
CA ASN A 442 -19.46 35.73 -37.81
C ASN A 442 -20.19 36.00 -36.47
N ALA A 443 -20.63 34.95 -35.75
CA ALA A 443 -21.36 35.11 -34.49
C ALA A 443 -20.39 35.34 -33.32
N THR A 444 -20.85 36.05 -32.29
CA THR A 444 -20.06 36.18 -31.05
C THR A 444 -20.01 34.87 -30.27
N HIS A 445 -19.03 34.75 -29.36
CA HIS A 445 -18.93 33.60 -28.47
C HIS A 445 -20.26 33.32 -27.74
N GLU A 446 -20.89 34.36 -27.19
CA GLU A 446 -22.18 34.26 -26.49
C GLU A 446 -23.31 33.79 -27.42
N GLN A 447 -23.38 34.31 -28.64
CA GLN A 447 -24.39 33.90 -29.63
C GLN A 447 -24.25 32.42 -30.02
N ALA A 448 -23.02 31.94 -30.21
CA ALA A 448 -22.73 30.53 -30.48
C ALA A 448 -23.08 29.63 -29.29
N ALA A 449 -22.68 30.02 -28.07
CA ALA A 449 -23.03 29.31 -26.84
C ALA A 449 -24.55 29.29 -26.61
N ALA A 450 -25.25 30.39 -26.91
CA ALA A 450 -26.71 30.47 -26.83
C ALA A 450 -27.40 29.56 -27.86
N ALA A 451 -26.89 29.47 -29.10
CA ALA A 451 -27.41 28.56 -30.11
C ALA A 451 -27.26 27.08 -29.69
N LEU A 452 -26.08 26.68 -29.20
CA LEU A 452 -25.83 25.32 -28.69
C LEU A 452 -26.66 24.98 -27.45
N LYS A 453 -26.84 25.94 -26.53
CA LYS A 453 -27.68 25.76 -25.34
C LYS A 453 -29.17 25.62 -25.70
N ARG A 454 -29.70 26.50 -26.57
CA ARG A 454 -31.11 26.49 -27.01
C ARG A 454 -31.47 25.37 -27.99
N ALA A 455 -30.49 24.75 -28.65
CA ALA A 455 -30.73 23.56 -29.47
C ALA A 455 -31.36 22.44 -28.64
N GLY A 456 -32.24 21.63 -29.26
CA GLY A 456 -32.99 20.59 -28.57
C GLY A 456 -32.15 19.35 -28.20
N GLN A 457 -32.84 18.23 -27.98
CA GLN A 457 -32.20 16.92 -27.72
C GLN A 457 -31.37 16.39 -28.89
N SER A 458 -31.69 16.81 -30.12
CA SER A 458 -30.85 16.61 -31.31
C SER A 458 -30.35 17.96 -31.82
N VAL A 459 -29.07 18.00 -32.20
CA VAL A 459 -28.31 19.19 -32.57
C VAL A 459 -27.54 18.92 -33.85
N THR A 460 -28.05 19.47 -34.96
CA THR A 460 -27.36 19.52 -36.24
C THR A 460 -26.31 20.62 -36.22
N ILE A 461 -25.05 20.28 -36.41
CA ILE A 461 -23.91 21.21 -36.50
C ILE A 461 -23.37 21.15 -37.92
N VAL A 462 -23.08 22.29 -38.53
CA VAL A 462 -22.26 22.34 -39.75
C VAL A 462 -20.89 22.86 -39.36
N ALA A 463 -19.86 22.03 -39.54
CA ALA A 463 -18.50 22.31 -39.13
C ALA A 463 -17.51 22.05 -40.28
N GLN A 464 -16.41 22.81 -40.33
CA GLN A 464 -15.37 22.66 -41.34
C GLN A 464 -14.00 22.58 -40.66
N TYR A 465 -13.21 21.56 -41.01
CA TYR A 465 -11.90 21.35 -40.39
C TYR A 465 -10.90 22.41 -40.87
N ARG A 466 -10.35 23.20 -39.93
CA ARG A 466 -9.51 24.37 -40.21
C ARG A 466 -8.31 24.47 -39.24
N PRO A 467 -7.46 23.43 -39.15
CA PRO A 467 -6.35 23.41 -38.19
C PRO A 467 -5.38 24.58 -38.36
N GLU A 468 -5.16 25.06 -39.59
CA GLU A 468 -4.24 26.18 -39.86
C GLU A 468 -4.85 27.55 -39.57
N GLU A 469 -6.18 27.69 -39.47
CA GLU A 469 -6.81 28.90 -38.90
C GLU A 469 -6.77 28.81 -37.36
N TYR A 470 -7.13 27.65 -36.81
CA TYR A 470 -7.17 27.41 -35.37
C TYR A 470 -5.79 27.58 -34.69
N SER A 471 -4.71 27.06 -35.27
CA SER A 471 -3.35 27.22 -34.74
C SER A 471 -2.87 28.68 -34.75
N ARG A 472 -3.24 29.46 -35.77
CA ARG A 472 -2.97 30.91 -35.81
C ARG A 472 -3.80 31.67 -34.77
N PHE A 473 -5.04 31.25 -34.53
CA PHE A 473 -5.87 31.79 -33.45
C PHE A 473 -5.27 31.50 -32.06
N GLU A 474 -4.86 30.25 -31.78
CA GLU A 474 -4.18 29.91 -30.51
C GLU A 474 -2.88 30.72 -30.32
N SER A 475 -2.09 30.91 -31.38
CA SER A 475 -0.88 31.75 -31.37
C SER A 475 -1.20 33.22 -31.05
N LYS A 476 -2.16 33.83 -31.77
CA LYS A 476 -2.61 35.21 -31.54
C LYS A 476 -3.08 35.44 -30.09
N ILE A 477 -3.81 34.48 -29.53
CA ILE A 477 -4.29 34.53 -28.13
C ILE A 477 -3.12 34.34 -27.13
N HIS A 478 -2.09 33.56 -27.48
CA HIS A 478 -0.87 33.47 -26.67
C HIS A 478 -0.12 34.81 -26.66
N ASP A 479 0.13 35.40 -27.83
CA ASP A 479 0.89 36.64 -28.00
C ASP A 479 0.21 37.84 -27.30
N LEU A 480 -1.12 37.98 -27.41
CA LEU A 480 -1.84 39.03 -26.66
C LEU A 480 -1.72 38.84 -25.14
N ARG A 481 -1.82 37.60 -24.64
CA ARG A 481 -1.63 37.31 -23.22
C ARG A 481 -0.22 37.67 -22.74
N GLU A 482 0.79 37.39 -23.55
CA GLU A 482 2.19 37.72 -23.25
C GLU A 482 2.45 39.24 -23.25
N GLN A 483 1.89 39.98 -24.20
CA GLN A 483 1.95 41.45 -24.23
C GLN A 483 1.25 42.11 -23.02
N MET A 484 0.11 41.57 -22.58
CA MET A 484 -0.57 42.02 -21.36
C MET A 484 0.23 41.73 -20.07
N MET A 485 1.06 40.68 -20.07
CA MET A 485 1.91 40.32 -18.91
C MET A 485 3.19 41.16 -18.85
N ASN A 486 3.79 41.49 -20.00
CA ASN A 486 4.99 42.33 -20.06
C ASN A 486 4.75 43.81 -19.71
N SER A 487 3.49 44.23 -19.60
CA SER A 487 3.10 45.62 -19.29
C SER A 487 3.13 46.00 -17.80
N SER A 488 3.47 45.08 -16.89
CA SER A 488 3.24 45.27 -15.43
C SER A 488 4.35 44.73 -14.50
N MET A 489 5.63 45.02 -14.78
CA MET A 489 6.73 44.70 -13.85
C MET A 489 6.78 45.62 -12.62
N SER A 490 6.07 45.28 -11.53
CA SER A 490 6.41 45.66 -10.14
C SER A 490 5.55 44.95 -9.06
N SER A 491 5.65 43.62 -8.95
CA SER A 491 5.45 42.86 -7.68
C SER A 491 5.74 41.37 -7.91
N GLY A 492 6.45 40.73 -6.98
CA GLY A 492 6.84 39.31 -7.13
C GLY A 492 5.71 38.33 -6.83
N SER A 493 5.05 37.80 -7.87
CA SER A 493 4.21 36.61 -7.78
C SER A 493 4.27 35.79 -9.08
N GLY A 494 5.22 34.86 -9.13
CA GLY A 494 5.39 33.95 -10.26
C GLY A 494 4.39 32.81 -10.22
N SER A 495 3.21 33.00 -10.81
CA SER A 495 2.22 31.91 -10.96
C SER A 495 2.80 30.77 -11.80
N LEU A 496 2.90 29.58 -11.21
CA LEU A 496 3.41 28.37 -11.85
C LEU A 496 2.44 27.87 -12.93
N ARG A 497 2.60 28.41 -14.14
CA ARG A 497 2.09 27.80 -15.37
C ARG A 497 2.99 26.64 -15.76
N THR A 498 2.42 25.45 -15.81
CA THR A 498 3.05 24.22 -16.33
C THR A 498 3.18 24.27 -17.86
N SER A 499 4.00 25.20 -18.35
CA SER A 499 4.56 25.13 -19.70
C SER A 499 5.41 23.87 -19.82
N GLU A 500 5.42 23.22 -20.99
CA GLU A 500 6.11 21.96 -21.28
C GLU A 500 7.63 21.97 -21.00
N LYS A 501 8.21 23.14 -20.68
CA LYS A 501 9.61 23.32 -20.25
C LYS A 501 9.85 23.23 -18.73
N ARG A 502 8.80 23.15 -17.88
CA ARG A 502 8.91 22.92 -16.43
C ARG A 502 7.74 22.08 -15.88
N SER A 503 8.00 20.82 -15.60
CA SER A 503 7.14 19.96 -14.79
C SER A 503 7.06 20.45 -13.34
N LEU A 504 5.85 20.48 -12.76
CA LEU A 504 5.63 20.87 -11.38
C LEU A 504 5.41 19.62 -10.51
N TYR A 505 6.35 19.35 -9.60
CA TYR A 505 6.19 18.29 -8.60
C TYR A 505 5.92 18.90 -7.23
N VAL A 506 5.00 18.30 -6.48
CA VAL A 506 4.67 18.70 -5.11
C VAL A 506 4.60 17.51 -4.16
N ARG A 507 4.98 17.69 -2.90
CA ARG A 507 4.67 16.77 -1.80
C ARG A 507 3.34 17.18 -1.15
N ALA A 508 2.44 16.23 -0.94
CA ALA A 508 1.24 16.43 -0.15
C ALA A 508 1.58 16.50 1.35
N LEU A 509 1.09 17.54 2.05
CA LEU A 509 1.24 17.70 3.50
C LEU A 509 -0.06 17.39 4.27
N PHE A 510 -1.01 16.70 3.63
CA PHE A 510 -2.28 16.28 4.20
C PHE A 510 -2.83 15.07 3.43
N ASP A 511 -3.69 14.27 4.06
CA ASP A 511 -4.40 13.18 3.39
C ASP A 511 -5.65 13.72 2.64
N TYR A 512 -5.84 13.27 1.40
CA TYR A 512 -7.00 13.58 0.59
C TYR A 512 -7.72 12.32 0.11
N ASP A 513 -8.95 12.16 0.58
CA ASP A 513 -9.87 11.11 0.15
C ASP A 513 -10.96 11.71 -0.74
N ARG A 514 -10.93 11.34 -2.02
CA ARG A 514 -11.90 11.75 -3.05
C ARG A 514 -13.35 11.41 -2.71
N THR A 515 -13.61 10.39 -1.89
CA THR A 515 -14.98 10.00 -1.50
C THR A 515 -15.61 11.00 -0.52
N ARG A 516 -14.81 11.86 0.12
CA ARG A 516 -15.22 12.79 1.17
C ARG A 516 -15.39 14.24 0.69
N ASP A 517 -15.15 14.55 -0.59
CA ASP A 517 -15.42 15.87 -1.17
C ASP A 517 -16.53 15.78 -2.23
N SER A 518 -17.78 15.99 -1.79
CA SER A 518 -18.98 15.95 -2.63
C SER A 518 -19.08 17.07 -3.68
N CYS A 519 -18.09 17.99 -3.72
CA CYS A 519 -17.99 19.04 -4.73
C CYS A 519 -16.96 18.72 -5.83
N LEU A 520 -16.39 17.51 -5.84
CA LEU A 520 -15.45 17.01 -6.84
C LEU A 520 -16.08 16.99 -8.26
N PRO A 521 -15.47 17.62 -9.29
CA PRO A 521 -16.09 17.71 -10.62
C PRO A 521 -16.14 16.37 -11.38
N SER A 522 -15.07 15.56 -11.31
CA SER A 522 -15.01 14.14 -11.70
C SER A 522 -13.60 13.59 -11.45
N GLN A 523 -13.41 12.26 -11.59
CA GLN A 523 -12.11 11.56 -11.59
C GLN A 523 -11.09 12.04 -10.53
N GLY A 524 -11.52 12.16 -9.27
CA GLY A 524 -10.63 12.56 -8.18
C GLY A 524 -9.50 11.56 -7.94
N LEU A 525 -8.29 12.08 -7.71
CA LEU A 525 -7.13 11.31 -7.27
C LEU A 525 -7.00 11.41 -5.75
N SER A 526 -7.08 10.29 -5.04
CA SER A 526 -6.75 10.25 -3.61
C SER A 526 -5.23 10.16 -3.41
N PHE A 527 -4.74 10.69 -2.29
CA PHE A 527 -3.33 10.64 -1.87
C PHE A 527 -3.22 10.81 -0.36
N SER A 528 -2.07 10.45 0.21
CA SER A 528 -1.76 10.56 1.63
C SER A 528 -0.66 11.59 1.92
N TYR A 529 -0.50 11.94 3.20
CA TYR A 529 0.63 12.74 3.66
C TYR A 529 1.96 12.11 3.20
N GLY A 530 2.83 12.90 2.57
CA GLY A 530 4.14 12.48 2.09
C GLY A 530 4.19 12.07 0.62
N ASP A 531 3.04 11.81 -0.01
CA ASP A 531 2.96 11.44 -1.44
C ASP A 531 3.51 12.55 -2.34
N ILE A 532 4.16 12.14 -3.43
CA ILE A 532 4.67 13.03 -4.46
C ILE A 532 3.71 13.04 -5.65
N LEU A 533 3.27 14.22 -6.06
CA LEU A 533 2.30 14.44 -7.13
C LEU A 533 2.95 15.26 -8.25
N HIS A 534 2.92 14.76 -9.48
CA HIS A 534 3.22 15.58 -10.66
C HIS A 534 1.94 16.34 -11.02
N VAL A 535 1.94 17.65 -10.78
CA VAL A 535 0.86 18.55 -11.20
C VAL A 535 1.04 18.84 -12.69
N ILE A 536 0.13 18.32 -13.50
CA ILE A 536 0.13 18.47 -14.96
C ILE A 536 -0.50 19.81 -15.33
N ASN A 537 -1.57 20.19 -14.64
CA ASN A 537 -2.29 21.44 -14.88
C ASN A 537 -2.73 22.10 -13.57
N ALA A 538 -2.19 23.30 -13.32
CA ALA A 538 -2.51 24.14 -12.16
C ALA A 538 -3.39 25.37 -12.51
N SER A 539 -3.97 25.43 -13.72
CA SER A 539 -4.64 26.63 -14.24
C SER A 539 -6.00 26.94 -13.62
N ASP A 540 -6.66 25.96 -13.01
CA ASP A 540 -7.94 26.14 -12.31
C ASP A 540 -7.67 26.43 -10.82
N ASP A 541 -8.43 27.41 -10.33
CA ASP A 541 -8.24 28.08 -9.05
C ASP A 541 -8.73 27.24 -7.85
N GLU A 542 -9.56 26.22 -8.09
CA GLU A 542 -10.12 25.30 -7.10
C GLU A 542 -9.65 23.84 -7.29
N TRP A 543 -9.31 23.41 -8.51
CA TRP A 543 -8.98 22.03 -8.84
C TRP A 543 -7.77 21.90 -9.77
N TRP A 544 -6.79 21.07 -9.42
CA TRP A 544 -5.62 20.79 -10.25
C TRP A 544 -5.69 19.39 -10.87
N GLN A 545 -5.11 19.21 -12.05
CA GLN A 545 -4.92 17.88 -12.64
C GLN A 545 -3.52 17.39 -12.30
N ALA A 546 -3.42 16.19 -11.73
CA ALA A 546 -2.16 15.62 -11.28
C ALA A 546 -2.14 14.10 -11.43
N ARG A 547 -0.96 13.51 -11.24
CA ARG A 547 -0.78 12.05 -11.08
C ARG A 547 0.19 11.74 -9.93
N LEU A 548 0.00 10.58 -9.31
CA LEU A 548 0.88 10.07 -8.26
C LEU A 548 2.24 9.66 -8.85
N VAL A 549 3.33 9.97 -8.14
CA VAL A 549 4.69 9.56 -8.47
C VAL A 549 5.18 8.53 -7.45
N THR A 550 5.34 7.30 -7.92
CA THR A 550 5.77 6.15 -7.12
C THR A 550 7.29 5.93 -7.25
N PRO A 551 7.92 5.08 -6.41
CA PRO A 551 9.30 4.65 -6.60
C PRO A 551 9.58 3.99 -7.97
N HIS A 552 8.55 3.44 -8.62
CA HIS A 552 8.64 2.80 -9.95
C HIS A 552 8.42 3.78 -11.12
N GLY A 553 8.05 5.03 -10.83
CA GLY A 553 7.74 6.05 -11.85
C GLY A 553 6.39 6.72 -11.63
N GLU A 554 6.01 7.57 -12.59
CA GLU A 554 4.75 8.30 -12.55
C GLU A 554 3.58 7.43 -13.03
N SER A 555 2.46 7.44 -12.30
CA SER A 555 1.27 6.65 -12.65
C SER A 555 0.69 7.06 -14.01
N GLU A 556 0.12 6.11 -14.75
CA GLU A 556 -0.68 6.43 -15.94
C GLU A 556 -1.99 7.14 -15.57
N GLN A 557 -2.48 6.94 -14.33
CA GLN A 557 -3.70 7.56 -13.85
C GLN A 557 -3.51 9.06 -13.55
N ILE A 558 -3.97 9.89 -14.47
CA ILE A 558 -4.24 11.32 -14.23
C ILE A 558 -5.59 11.44 -13.51
N GLY A 559 -5.67 12.31 -12.51
CA GLY A 559 -6.91 12.64 -11.81
C GLY A 559 -6.90 14.04 -11.21
N VAL A 560 -8.01 14.40 -10.56
CA VAL A 560 -8.26 15.73 -10.02
C VAL A 560 -7.95 15.79 -8.52
N ILE A 561 -7.13 16.76 -8.12
CA ILE A 561 -6.77 17.07 -6.72
C ILE A 561 -7.24 18.49 -6.36
N PRO A 562 -7.57 18.80 -5.10
CA PRO A 562 -7.94 20.16 -4.71
C PRO A 562 -6.74 21.10 -4.86
N SER A 563 -6.93 22.30 -5.41
CA SER A 563 -5.85 23.29 -5.53
C SER A 563 -5.30 23.72 -4.16
N LYS A 564 -4.04 24.16 -4.10
CA LYS A 564 -3.46 24.77 -2.89
C LYS A 564 -4.39 25.83 -2.30
N LYS A 565 -4.93 26.70 -3.16
CA LYS A 565 -5.85 27.80 -2.81
C LYS A 565 -7.15 27.29 -2.18
N ARG A 566 -7.74 26.19 -2.70
CA ARG A 566 -8.93 25.53 -2.16
C ARG A 566 -8.66 24.92 -0.79
N VAL A 567 -7.56 24.18 -0.63
CA VAL A 567 -7.15 23.58 0.65
C VAL A 567 -6.94 24.66 1.72
N GLU A 568 -6.15 25.68 1.40
CA GLU A 568 -5.87 26.81 2.26
C GLU A 568 -7.13 27.60 2.67
N LYS A 569 -8.06 27.81 1.74
CA LYS A 569 -9.34 28.49 1.97
C LYS A 569 -10.25 27.67 2.90
N LYS A 570 -10.31 26.36 2.72
CA LYS A 570 -11.08 25.39 3.53
C LYS A 570 -10.55 25.35 4.97
N GLU A 571 -9.24 25.21 5.15
CA GLU A 571 -8.62 25.14 6.48
C GLU A 571 -8.62 26.49 7.22
N ARG A 572 -8.35 27.60 6.53
CA ARG A 572 -8.44 28.95 7.10
C ARG A 572 -9.87 29.30 7.52
N ALA A 573 -10.89 28.66 6.95
CA ALA A 573 -12.27 28.73 7.42
C ALA A 573 -12.51 27.82 8.65
N ARG A 574 -12.07 26.56 8.61
CA ARG A 574 -12.17 25.61 9.75
C ARG A 574 -11.55 26.18 11.03
N LEU A 575 -10.33 26.72 10.93
CA LEU A 575 -9.61 27.34 12.06
C LEU A 575 -10.37 28.53 12.68
N LYS A 576 -11.07 29.34 11.85
CA LYS A 576 -11.93 30.43 12.36
C LYS A 576 -13.11 29.89 13.16
N THR A 577 -13.80 28.86 12.65
CA THR A 577 -14.95 28.23 13.35
C THR A 577 -14.54 27.60 14.68
N VAL A 578 -13.38 26.93 14.73
CA VAL A 578 -12.84 26.34 15.98
C VAL A 578 -12.47 27.42 17.00
N LYS A 579 -11.81 28.51 16.56
CA LYS A 579 -11.44 29.65 17.44
C LYS A 579 -12.66 30.40 18.02
N PHE A 580 -13.84 30.28 17.42
CA PHE A 580 -15.11 30.71 18.02
C PHE A 580 -15.61 29.74 19.10
N HIS A 581 -15.74 28.44 18.80
CA HIS A 581 -16.26 27.45 19.75
C HIS A 581 -15.42 27.33 21.03
N ALA A 582 -14.10 27.51 20.93
CA ALA A 582 -13.20 27.56 22.09
C ALA A 582 -13.47 28.73 23.05
N ARG A 583 -14.25 29.76 22.66
CA ARG A 583 -14.66 30.89 23.51
C ARG A 583 -16.07 30.74 24.09
N THR A 584 -16.95 29.97 23.45
CA THR A 584 -18.33 29.77 23.92
C THR A 584 -18.47 28.77 25.08
N GLY A 585 -17.37 28.11 25.47
CA GLY A 585 -17.34 27.07 26.51
C GLY A 585 -17.38 27.57 27.97
N MET A 586 -17.49 28.88 28.22
CA MET A 586 -17.64 29.44 29.56
C MET A 586 -18.83 30.41 29.60
N ILE A 587 -19.94 29.96 30.19
CA ILE A 587 -21.11 30.79 30.48
C ILE A 587 -21.56 30.48 31.91
N GLU A 588 -21.11 31.27 32.90
CA GLU A 588 -21.93 31.55 34.08
C GLU A 588 -21.52 32.84 34.84
N SER A 589 -22.45 33.81 34.84
CA SER A 589 -22.67 34.89 35.82
C SER A 589 -21.53 35.82 36.32
N ASN A 590 -21.66 37.10 35.93
CA ASN A 590 -21.71 38.29 36.82
C ASN A 590 -20.52 38.64 37.76
N ARG A 591 -19.72 39.65 37.38
CA ARG A 591 -19.90 41.06 37.81
C ARG A 591 -18.84 42.01 37.26
N ASP A 592 -19.22 43.26 37.02
CA ASP A 592 -18.30 44.36 36.74
C ASP A 592 -17.46 44.75 37.96
N PHE A 593 -16.15 44.94 37.76
CA PHE A 593 -15.27 45.71 38.65
C PHE A 593 -14.17 46.39 37.80
N PRO A 594 -14.12 47.74 37.76
CA PRO A 594 -13.13 48.44 36.95
C PRO A 594 -11.80 48.64 37.71
N GLY A 595 -10.72 48.09 37.15
CA GLY A 595 -9.35 48.54 37.40
C GLY A 595 -8.56 47.75 38.44
N LEU A 596 -7.50 47.07 37.97
CA LEU A 596 -6.21 46.91 38.67
C LEU A 596 -5.14 46.43 37.68
N SER A 597 -4.08 47.23 37.51
CA SER A 597 -2.78 46.94 36.88
C SER A 597 -2.68 45.80 35.84
N ASP A 598 -2.64 46.15 34.55
CA ASP A 598 -2.04 45.33 33.50
C ASP A 598 -0.51 45.47 33.57
N ASP A 599 0.18 44.48 34.15
CA ASP A 599 1.62 44.32 34.01
C ASP A 599 2.05 42.88 34.37
N TYR A 600 3.22 42.46 33.87
CA TYR A 600 3.90 41.19 34.21
C TYR A 600 3.26 39.85 33.73
N TYR A 601 3.19 39.62 32.41
CA TYR A 601 3.85 38.44 31.78
C TYR A 601 3.83 38.46 30.23
N GLY A 602 5.00 38.62 29.61
CA GLY A 602 5.40 37.88 28.40
C GLY A 602 4.68 38.05 27.05
N ALA A 603 3.61 38.85 26.92
CA ALA A 603 2.73 38.87 25.73
C ALA A 603 3.30 39.53 24.44
N LYS A 604 4.62 39.43 24.17
CA LYS A 604 5.31 40.06 23.02
C LYS A 604 5.99 39.05 22.09
N ASN A 605 5.22 38.13 21.50
CA ASN A 605 5.66 37.36 20.32
C ASN A 605 4.55 36.80 19.39
N LEU A 606 3.26 37.07 19.67
CA LEU A 606 2.11 36.54 18.90
C LEU A 606 1.61 37.49 17.79
N LYS A 607 2.54 38.14 17.08
CA LYS A 607 2.29 38.92 15.85
C LYS A 607 3.40 38.63 14.83
N GLY A 608 3.29 37.52 14.10
CA GLY A 608 4.29 37.15 13.10
C GLY A 608 3.93 35.91 12.27
N GLN A 609 3.53 34.81 12.92
CA GLN A 609 2.99 33.65 12.21
C GLN A 609 1.49 33.85 11.93
N GLU A 610 1.12 33.88 10.65
CA GLU A 610 -0.15 33.24 10.25
C GLU A 610 -0.04 31.74 10.56
N ASP A 611 -1.13 31.10 11.00
CA ASP A 611 -1.11 29.65 11.25
C ASP A 611 -0.72 28.92 9.94
N ALA A 612 0.46 28.31 9.89
CA ALA A 612 0.99 27.71 8.66
C ALA A 612 0.10 26.54 8.21
N ILE A 613 -0.55 26.69 7.04
CA ILE A 613 -1.53 25.71 6.56
C ILE A 613 -0.83 24.66 5.71
N LEU A 614 -0.71 23.46 6.29
CA LEU A 614 -0.26 22.26 5.57
C LEU A 614 -1.15 22.05 4.33
N SER A 615 -0.51 22.03 3.17
CA SER A 615 -1.17 21.88 1.87
C SER A 615 -0.24 21.15 0.91
N TYR A 616 0.56 21.88 0.14
CA TYR A 616 1.54 21.30 -0.79
C TYR A 616 2.89 22.01 -0.66
N GLU A 617 3.98 21.24 -0.60
CA GLU A 617 5.36 21.73 -0.73
C GLU A 617 5.83 21.48 -2.18
N PRO A 618 6.33 22.48 -2.93
CA PRO A 618 6.96 22.21 -4.23
C PRO A 618 8.29 21.47 -4.01
N VAL A 619 8.57 20.46 -4.83
CA VAL A 619 9.76 19.61 -4.68
C VAL A 619 10.51 19.44 -5.99
N THR A 620 11.79 19.11 -5.89
CA THR A 620 12.64 18.69 -7.03
C THR A 620 13.31 17.36 -6.73
N ARG A 621 13.66 16.60 -7.77
CA ARG A 621 14.35 15.31 -7.62
C ARG A 621 15.87 15.51 -7.66
N GLN A 622 16.57 15.07 -6.63
CA GLN A 622 18.02 15.17 -6.48
C GLN A 622 18.64 13.79 -6.30
N GLU A 623 19.83 13.58 -6.86
CA GLU A 623 20.64 12.37 -6.62
C GLU A 623 21.56 12.56 -5.41
N ILE A 624 21.72 11.53 -4.58
CA ILE A 624 22.58 11.52 -3.39
C ILE A 624 23.44 10.25 -3.31
N HIS A 625 24.64 10.40 -2.76
CA HIS A 625 25.62 9.33 -2.59
C HIS A 625 25.95 9.05 -1.10
N TYR A 626 24.96 9.20 -0.21
CA TYR A 626 25.05 8.90 1.21
C TYR A 626 23.76 8.23 1.70
N ALA A 627 23.83 7.40 2.74
CA ALA A 627 22.64 6.82 3.36
C ALA A 627 21.95 7.86 4.27
N ARG A 628 20.68 8.17 4.00
CA ARG A 628 19.96 9.28 4.67
C ARG A 628 19.89 9.08 6.19
N PRO A 629 20.18 10.10 7.02
CA PRO A 629 19.91 10.07 8.46
C PRO A 629 18.42 9.85 8.73
N VAL A 630 18.07 9.19 9.83
CA VAL A 630 16.70 8.89 10.24
C VAL A 630 16.42 9.58 11.57
N ILE A 631 15.33 10.35 11.63
CA ILE A 631 14.83 11.00 12.84
C ILE A 631 13.42 10.49 13.10
N ILE A 632 13.20 9.85 14.25
CA ILE A 632 11.89 9.34 14.66
C ILE A 632 11.38 10.19 15.82
N LEU A 633 10.20 10.77 15.66
CA LEU A 633 9.57 11.68 16.62
C LEU A 633 8.23 11.13 17.10
N GLY A 634 7.81 11.55 18.29
CA GLY A 634 6.53 11.12 18.89
C GLY A 634 6.69 10.03 19.96
N PRO A 635 5.60 9.33 20.31
CA PRO A 635 5.59 8.26 21.31
C PRO A 635 6.38 7.03 20.85
N MET A 636 6.91 6.25 21.80
CA MET A 636 7.64 4.98 21.55
C MET A 636 8.90 5.06 20.67
N LYS A 637 9.33 6.25 20.22
CA LYS A 637 10.52 6.45 19.37
C LYS A 637 11.78 5.75 19.90
N ASP A 638 11.97 5.71 21.22
CA ASP A 638 13.20 5.23 21.86
C ASP A 638 13.39 3.74 21.56
N ARG A 639 12.34 2.96 21.83
CA ARG A 639 12.31 1.53 21.53
C ARG A 639 12.40 1.25 20.03
N VAL A 640 11.78 2.05 19.17
CA VAL A 640 11.93 1.88 17.71
C VAL A 640 13.39 2.11 17.28
N ASN A 641 14.08 3.11 17.83
CA ASN A 641 15.50 3.33 17.57
C ASN A 641 16.36 2.14 18.03
N ASP A 642 16.11 1.62 19.24
CA ASP A 642 16.83 0.46 19.78
C ASP A 642 16.59 -0.81 18.96
N ASP A 643 15.33 -1.10 18.63
CA ASP A 643 14.91 -2.27 17.84
C ASP A 643 15.53 -2.19 16.43
N LEU A 644 15.53 -1.03 15.75
CA LEU A 644 16.19 -0.85 14.43
C LEU A 644 17.70 -1.10 14.46
N ILE A 645 18.41 -0.52 15.45
CA ILE A 645 19.88 -0.64 15.56
C ILE A 645 20.29 -2.08 15.88
N SER A 646 19.51 -2.78 16.70
CA SER A 646 19.81 -4.15 17.13
C SER A 646 19.38 -5.23 16.13
N GLU A 647 18.27 -5.03 15.38
CA GLU A 647 17.83 -5.95 14.32
C GLU A 647 18.69 -5.83 13.05
N PHE A 648 19.10 -4.62 12.64
CA PHE A 648 19.90 -4.40 11.42
C PHE A 648 21.17 -3.54 11.65
N PRO A 649 22.13 -3.98 12.48
CA PRO A 649 23.36 -3.25 12.78
C PRO A 649 24.29 -3.07 11.56
N HIS A 650 23.99 -3.70 10.42
CA HIS A 650 24.68 -3.46 9.15
C HIS A 650 24.07 -2.26 8.38
N LYS A 651 22.76 -2.00 8.49
CA LYS A 651 22.05 -0.91 7.79
C LYS A 651 21.94 0.37 8.63
N PHE A 652 21.84 0.25 9.95
CA PHE A 652 21.72 1.38 10.88
C PHE A 652 22.98 1.60 11.72
N GLY A 653 23.14 2.80 12.25
CA GLY A 653 24.15 3.12 13.26
C GLY A 653 23.88 4.45 13.94
N SER A 654 24.49 4.65 15.12
CA SER A 654 24.49 5.94 15.83
C SER A 654 25.78 6.71 15.52
N CYS A 655 25.69 8.03 15.46
CA CYS A 655 26.86 8.91 15.40
C CYS A 655 27.41 9.23 16.80
N VAL A 656 28.72 9.48 16.91
CA VAL A 656 29.35 9.86 18.18
C VAL A 656 29.10 11.35 18.48
N PRO A 657 28.42 11.70 19.59
CA PRO A 657 28.20 13.09 20.00
C PRO A 657 29.48 13.73 20.57
N HIS A 658 29.48 15.04 20.77
CA HIS A 658 30.56 15.79 21.40
C HIS A 658 30.16 16.23 22.82
N THR A 659 31.13 16.38 23.72
CA THR A 659 30.93 17.04 25.02
C THR A 659 32.17 17.78 25.50
N THR A 660 31.99 18.84 26.29
CA THR A 660 33.08 19.51 27.04
C THR A 660 33.39 18.83 28.38
N ARG A 661 32.58 17.85 28.80
CA ARG A 661 32.79 17.12 30.04
C ARG A 661 34.10 16.32 29.96
N PRO A 662 34.96 16.32 31.00
CA PRO A 662 36.08 15.39 31.07
C PRO A 662 35.66 13.92 30.91
N ARG A 663 36.43 13.17 30.12
CA ARG A 663 36.32 11.71 29.95
C ARG A 663 36.45 10.99 31.30
N ARG A 664 35.57 10.03 31.58
CA ARG A 664 35.69 9.11 32.73
C ARG A 664 36.61 7.94 32.39
N ASP A 665 37.12 7.25 33.41
CA ASP A 665 38.06 6.13 33.23
C ASP A 665 37.51 5.01 32.34
N ASN A 666 36.19 4.79 32.38
CA ASN A 666 35.46 3.77 31.62
C ASN A 666 34.95 4.23 30.23
N GLU A 667 35.27 5.44 29.79
CA GLU A 667 34.81 6.02 28.51
C GLU A 667 35.97 6.17 27.52
N VAL A 668 35.72 5.99 26.22
CA VAL A 668 36.70 6.05 25.13
C VAL A 668 36.38 7.21 24.20
N ASP A 669 37.39 8.05 23.91
CA ASP A 669 37.25 9.17 22.97
C ASP A 669 37.02 8.67 21.54
N GLY A 670 36.08 9.30 20.83
CA GLY A 670 35.65 8.86 19.51
C GLY A 670 34.79 7.59 19.49
N GLN A 671 34.37 7.08 20.65
CA GLN A 671 33.41 5.98 20.78
C GLN A 671 32.20 6.37 21.65
N ASP A 672 32.44 6.87 22.87
CA ASP A 672 31.37 7.35 23.77
C ASP A 672 30.98 8.79 23.43
N TYR A 673 31.98 9.66 23.39
CA TYR A 673 31.90 11.06 22.97
C TYR A 673 33.20 11.44 22.26
N HIS A 674 33.16 12.53 21.49
CA HIS A 674 34.34 13.36 21.26
C HIS A 674 34.48 14.35 22.41
N PHE A 675 35.56 14.22 23.18
CA PHE A 675 35.80 15.01 24.40
C PHE A 675 36.54 16.30 24.06
N VAL A 676 35.78 17.40 23.92
CA VAL A 676 36.29 18.71 23.47
C VAL A 676 36.90 19.48 24.64
N VAL A 677 38.21 19.74 24.57
CA VAL A 677 38.98 20.33 25.68
C VAL A 677 38.65 21.81 25.94
N SER A 678 38.35 22.60 24.91
CA SER A 678 37.95 24.01 25.05
C SER A 678 36.43 24.15 24.91
N ARG A 679 35.78 24.66 25.96
CA ARG A 679 34.35 24.99 25.92
C ARG A 679 34.07 26.14 24.96
N GLU A 680 34.97 27.12 24.93
CA GLU A 680 34.91 28.32 24.09
C GLU A 680 34.92 27.95 22.60
N GLN A 681 35.74 26.97 22.21
CA GLN A 681 35.76 26.43 20.85
C GLN A 681 34.46 25.70 20.51
N MET A 682 33.89 24.90 21.43
CA MET A 682 32.59 24.26 21.19
C MET A 682 31.44 25.27 21.10
N GLU A 683 31.45 26.34 21.92
CA GLU A 683 30.47 27.43 21.83
C GLU A 683 30.58 28.18 20.49
N LYS A 684 31.80 28.44 20.02
CA LYS A 684 32.04 28.98 18.69
C LYS A 684 31.56 28.03 17.59
N ASP A 685 31.83 26.74 17.68
CA ASP A 685 31.38 25.77 16.67
C ASP A 685 29.85 25.62 16.62
N ILE A 686 29.17 25.82 17.75
CA ILE A 686 27.71 25.91 17.83
C ILE A 686 27.19 27.20 17.15
N GLN A 687 27.88 28.34 17.32
CA GLN A 687 27.57 29.61 16.64
C GLN A 687 27.84 29.56 15.12
N ASP A 688 28.93 28.89 14.71
CA ASP A 688 29.29 28.58 13.32
C ASP A 688 28.33 27.54 12.67
N ASN A 689 27.23 27.16 13.35
CA ASN A 689 26.22 26.20 12.92
C ASN A 689 26.73 24.78 12.60
N LYS A 690 27.87 24.36 13.15
CA LYS A 690 28.45 23.01 12.92
C LYS A 690 27.71 21.89 13.64
N PHE A 691 26.72 22.23 14.49
CA PHE A 691 25.93 21.30 15.30
C PHE A 691 24.46 21.27 14.86
N ILE A 692 23.89 20.06 14.73
CA ILE A 692 22.46 19.87 14.42
C ILE A 692 21.57 20.07 15.65
N GLU A 693 22.11 19.76 16.83
CA GLU A 693 21.50 20.03 18.14
C GLU A 693 22.62 20.14 19.19
N ALA A 694 22.46 21.03 20.16
CA ALA A 694 23.38 21.19 21.29
C ALA A 694 22.65 21.77 22.52
N GLY A 695 23.17 21.51 23.72
CA GLY A 695 22.63 22.01 24.99
C GLY A 695 23.62 21.90 26.15
N GLN A 696 23.32 22.57 27.26
CA GLN A 696 24.11 22.55 28.49
C GLN A 696 23.45 21.64 29.54
N PHE A 697 24.24 20.79 30.19
CA PHE A 697 23.82 19.95 31.33
C PHE A 697 24.98 19.82 32.33
N ASN A 698 24.73 20.08 33.61
CA ASN A 698 25.73 20.13 34.68
C ASN A 698 27.01 20.90 34.24
N ASP A 699 26.80 22.12 33.76
CA ASP A 699 27.79 23.08 33.24
C ASP A 699 28.74 22.61 32.14
N ASN A 700 28.43 21.47 31.53
CA ASN A 700 29.09 20.95 30.36
C ASN A 700 28.17 21.03 29.14
N LEU A 701 28.76 21.29 27.98
CA LEU A 701 28.03 21.27 26.72
C LEU A 701 27.99 19.85 26.17
N TYR A 702 26.91 19.55 25.46
CA TYR A 702 26.69 18.31 24.73
C TYR A 702 26.07 18.66 23.38
N GLY A 703 26.42 17.95 22.32
CA GLY A 703 25.79 18.18 21.01
C GLY A 703 26.20 17.19 19.93
N THR A 704 25.37 17.07 18.90
CA THR A 704 25.63 16.23 17.74
C THR A 704 26.11 17.10 16.58
N SER A 705 27.34 16.89 16.13
CA SER A 705 27.91 17.66 15.02
C SER A 705 27.38 17.18 13.67
N ILE A 706 27.28 18.08 12.69
CA ILE A 706 26.94 17.72 11.30
C ILE A 706 27.92 16.66 10.77
N GLN A 707 29.20 16.79 11.11
CA GLN A 707 30.25 15.86 10.65
C GLN A 707 30.11 14.46 11.29
N SER A 708 29.66 14.38 12.55
CA SER A 708 29.34 13.11 13.22
C SER A 708 28.26 12.34 12.46
N VAL A 709 27.21 13.02 11.99
CA VAL A 709 26.12 12.43 11.20
C VAL A 709 26.59 12.04 9.81
N ARG A 710 27.29 12.96 9.13
CA ARG A 710 27.85 12.75 7.78
C ARG A 710 28.76 11.52 7.73
N ALA A 711 29.65 11.36 8.71
CA ALA A 711 30.58 10.23 8.79
C ALA A 711 29.91 8.86 8.99
N VAL A 712 28.63 8.79 9.40
CA VAL A 712 27.83 7.54 9.41
C VAL A 712 27.13 7.35 8.07
N ALA A 713 26.52 8.41 7.53
CA ALA A 713 25.83 8.43 6.25
C ALA A 713 26.74 8.03 5.06
N GLU A 714 27.97 8.55 5.03
CA GLU A 714 28.99 8.26 4.01
C GLU A 714 29.56 6.82 4.12
N ARG A 715 29.38 6.15 5.26
CA ARG A 715 29.71 4.72 5.43
C ARG A 715 28.58 3.79 4.95
N GLY A 716 27.59 4.33 4.24
CA GLY A 716 26.44 3.57 3.72
C GLY A 716 25.44 3.15 4.80
N LYS A 717 25.47 3.76 5.99
CA LYS A 717 24.53 3.46 7.09
C LYS A 717 23.59 4.61 7.37
N HIS A 718 22.32 4.30 7.60
CA HIS A 718 21.34 5.26 8.08
C HIS A 718 21.69 5.65 9.51
N CYS A 719 22.07 6.92 9.69
CA CYS A 719 22.36 7.46 11.01
C CYS A 719 21.04 7.65 11.78
N ILE A 720 20.78 6.81 12.79
CA ILE A 720 19.66 7.01 13.72
C ILE A 720 20.00 8.17 14.66
N LEU A 721 19.08 9.12 14.80
CA LEU A 721 19.28 10.34 15.59
C LEU A 721 18.17 10.50 16.64
N ASP A 722 18.57 10.55 17.91
CA ASP A 722 17.72 11.04 19.00
C ASP A 722 17.96 12.54 19.21
N VAL A 723 17.09 13.36 18.60
CA VAL A 723 17.18 14.83 18.54
C VAL A 723 15.78 15.44 18.47
N SER A 724 15.64 16.75 18.74
CA SER A 724 14.38 17.46 18.48
C SER A 724 14.13 17.74 16.99
N GLY A 725 12.89 18.07 16.62
CA GLY A 725 12.51 18.41 15.24
C GLY A 725 13.28 19.60 14.63
N ASN A 726 13.92 20.44 15.46
CA ASN A 726 14.79 21.52 14.98
C ASN A 726 16.02 21.01 14.22
N ALA A 727 16.50 19.79 14.56
CA ALA A 727 17.62 19.18 13.88
C ALA A 727 17.31 18.87 12.40
N ILE A 728 16.04 18.61 12.04
CA ILE A 728 15.62 18.40 10.64
C ILE A 728 15.98 19.63 9.79
N LYS A 729 15.68 20.83 10.29
CA LYS A 729 15.95 22.10 9.59
C LYS A 729 17.46 22.34 9.43
N ARG A 730 18.25 22.08 10.47
CA ARG A 730 19.73 22.21 10.42
C ARG A 730 20.38 21.19 9.48
N LEU A 731 19.85 19.96 9.42
CA LEU A 731 20.31 18.92 8.50
C LEU A 731 20.01 19.28 7.03
N GLN A 732 18.81 19.78 6.73
CA GLN A 732 18.45 20.30 5.39
C GLN A 732 19.36 21.46 4.96
N GLN A 733 19.62 22.42 5.86
CA GLN A 733 20.59 23.51 5.64
C GLN A 733 22.01 22.99 5.37
N ALA A 734 22.41 21.90 6.02
CA ALA A 734 23.69 21.23 5.83
C ALA A 734 23.77 20.29 4.60
N GLN A 735 22.75 20.29 3.74
CA GLN A 735 22.60 19.41 2.57
C GLN A 735 22.63 17.91 2.92
N LEU A 736 22.11 17.55 4.10
CA LEU A 736 21.88 16.18 4.55
C LEU A 736 20.38 15.97 4.76
N TYR A 737 19.65 15.57 3.73
CA TYR A 737 18.19 15.42 3.81
C TYR A 737 17.78 14.15 4.58
N PRO A 738 17.21 14.26 5.80
CA PRO A 738 16.86 13.09 6.59
C PRO A 738 15.58 12.40 6.10
N ILE A 739 15.31 11.22 6.63
CA ILE A 739 14.00 10.58 6.67
C ILE A 739 13.40 10.92 8.05
N ALA A 740 12.48 11.87 8.08
CA ALA A 740 11.86 12.35 9.32
C ALA A 740 10.48 11.72 9.48
N ILE A 741 10.29 10.86 10.48
CA ILE A 741 9.05 10.10 10.67
C ILE A 741 8.40 10.48 11.99
N PHE A 742 7.13 10.89 11.94
CA PHE A 742 6.35 11.22 13.14
C PHE A 742 5.36 10.12 13.48
N ILE A 743 5.53 9.51 14.65
CA ILE A 743 4.56 8.57 15.24
C ILE A 743 3.43 9.39 15.86
N LYS A 744 2.25 9.37 15.22
CA LYS A 744 1.08 10.13 15.66
C LYS A 744 0.11 9.22 16.43
N PRO A 745 -0.10 9.44 17.74
CA PRO A 745 -1.04 8.62 18.51
C PRO A 745 -2.47 8.80 18.00
N LYS A 746 -3.25 7.71 17.92
CA LYS A 746 -4.66 7.76 17.54
C LYS A 746 -5.53 8.42 18.63
N SER A 747 -5.25 8.12 19.90
CA SER A 747 -5.90 8.72 21.07
C SER A 747 -5.02 8.54 22.32
N ILE A 748 -5.51 8.96 23.49
CA ILE A 748 -4.85 8.75 24.80
C ILE A 748 -4.97 7.28 25.22
N GLU A 749 -6.09 6.64 24.92
CA GLU A 749 -6.39 5.24 25.21
C GLU A 749 -5.44 4.32 24.43
N ALA A 750 -5.22 4.58 23.14
CA ALA A 750 -4.27 3.84 22.32
C ALA A 750 -2.83 3.89 22.87
N LEU A 751 -2.43 5.01 23.49
CA LEU A 751 -1.13 5.11 24.19
C LEU A 751 -1.08 4.22 25.44
N MET A 752 -2.17 4.15 26.20
CA MET A 752 -2.28 3.27 27.37
C MET A 752 -2.36 1.78 26.98
N GLU A 753 -2.94 1.44 25.83
CA GLU A 753 -2.95 0.07 25.32
C GLU A 753 -1.56 -0.39 24.86
N MET A 754 -0.85 0.47 24.12
CA MET A 754 0.54 0.23 23.70
C MET A 754 1.51 0.16 24.89
N ASN A 755 1.27 0.93 25.96
CA ASN A 755 2.09 0.88 27.18
C ASN A 755 1.25 0.84 28.46
N ARG A 756 0.71 -0.35 28.78
CA ARG A 756 -0.15 -0.64 29.95
C ARG A 756 0.45 -0.34 31.33
N ARG A 757 1.70 0.14 31.41
CA ARG A 757 2.33 0.61 32.66
C ARG A 757 2.19 2.13 32.87
N GLN A 758 1.74 2.87 31.86
CA GLN A 758 1.54 4.32 31.97
C GLN A 758 0.19 4.67 32.59
N THR A 759 0.15 5.75 33.38
CA THR A 759 -1.11 6.32 33.88
C THR A 759 -1.75 7.22 32.83
N TYR A 760 -3.06 7.46 32.94
CA TYR A 760 -3.78 8.39 32.06
C TYR A 760 -3.14 9.78 32.03
N GLU A 761 -2.69 10.31 33.18
CA GLU A 761 -1.99 11.60 33.26
C GLU A 761 -0.67 11.62 32.48
N GLN A 762 0.05 10.49 32.41
CA GLN A 762 1.26 10.34 31.61
C GLN A 762 0.93 10.23 30.12
N ALA A 763 -0.06 9.42 29.77
CA ALA A 763 -0.52 9.26 28.39
C ALA A 763 -1.05 10.57 27.79
N ASN A 764 -1.83 11.34 28.55
CA ASN A 764 -2.30 12.68 28.15
C ASN A 764 -1.12 13.61 27.86
N LYS A 765 -0.11 13.68 28.74
CA LYS A 765 1.08 14.52 28.53
C LYS A 765 1.93 14.09 27.33
N ILE A 766 1.94 12.80 27.01
CA ILE A 766 2.59 12.28 25.80
C ILE A 766 1.77 12.67 24.55
N TYR A 767 0.44 12.58 24.63
CA TYR A 767 -0.48 13.00 23.57
C TYR A 767 -0.38 14.51 23.28
N ASP A 768 -0.48 15.37 24.30
CA ASP A 768 -0.32 16.82 24.18
C ASP A 768 1.02 17.21 23.53
N LYS A 769 2.10 16.55 23.96
CA LYS A 769 3.44 16.76 23.40
C LYS A 769 3.52 16.32 21.94
N ALA A 770 2.87 15.21 21.57
CA ALA A 770 2.82 14.74 20.18
C ALA A 770 1.99 15.70 19.30
N MET A 771 0.81 16.13 19.75
CA MET A 771 -0.03 17.09 19.02
C MET A 771 0.68 18.44 18.82
N LYS A 772 1.39 18.93 19.85
CA LYS A 772 2.22 20.14 19.69
C LYS A 772 3.36 19.93 18.69
N LEU A 773 4.03 18.77 18.72
CA LEU A 773 5.12 18.46 17.80
C LEU A 773 4.63 18.36 16.34
N GLU A 774 3.42 17.84 16.12
CA GLU A 774 2.74 17.86 14.82
C GLU A 774 2.47 19.30 14.36
N GLN A 775 1.95 20.15 15.24
CA GLN A 775 1.68 21.57 14.93
C GLN A 775 2.96 22.38 14.63
N GLU A 776 4.07 22.10 15.32
CA GLU A 776 5.32 22.86 15.25
C GLU A 776 6.25 22.38 14.11
N PHE A 777 6.15 21.12 13.69
CA PHE A 777 7.05 20.50 12.70
C PHE A 777 6.36 19.75 11.55
N GLY A 778 5.02 19.79 11.43
CA GLY A 778 4.23 19.03 10.44
C GLY A 778 4.51 19.34 8.95
N GLU A 779 5.27 20.38 8.63
CA GLU A 779 5.76 20.64 7.26
C GLU A 779 7.09 19.93 6.94
N TYR A 780 7.85 19.47 7.95
CA TYR A 780 9.19 18.88 7.79
C TYR A 780 9.24 17.35 7.82
N PHE A 781 8.13 16.66 8.07
CA PHE A 781 8.13 15.20 8.11
C PHE A 781 8.14 14.62 6.69
N THR A 782 8.84 13.51 6.53
CA THR A 782 8.78 12.65 5.35
C THR A 782 7.52 11.79 5.36
N ALA A 783 7.08 11.36 6.55
CA ALA A 783 5.86 10.58 6.74
C ALA A 783 5.27 10.74 8.16
N ILE A 784 3.96 10.52 8.27
CA ILE A 784 3.24 10.39 9.54
C ILE A 784 2.74 8.95 9.68
N VAL A 785 3.06 8.30 10.80
CA VAL A 785 2.73 6.89 11.05
C VAL A 785 1.69 6.77 12.16
N GLN A 786 0.61 6.07 11.87
CA GLN A 786 -0.39 5.62 12.85
C GLN A 786 -0.58 4.10 12.76
N GLY A 787 -0.88 3.49 13.90
CA GLY A 787 -1.22 2.07 14.04
C GLY A 787 -1.88 1.80 15.40
N ASP A 788 -2.41 0.59 15.58
CA ASP A 788 -3.03 0.12 16.82
C ASP A 788 -2.05 -0.70 17.68
N SER A 789 -0.92 -1.13 17.09
CA SER A 789 0.15 -1.80 17.81
C SER A 789 1.52 -1.22 17.49
N LEU A 790 2.47 -1.37 18.42
CA LEU A 790 3.86 -0.96 18.19
C LEU A 790 4.51 -1.77 17.07
N GLU A 791 4.13 -3.03 16.87
CA GLU A 791 4.65 -3.90 15.81
C GLU A 791 4.21 -3.41 14.42
N GLU A 792 2.96 -2.99 14.27
CA GLU A 792 2.45 -2.36 13.06
C GLU A 792 3.15 -1.03 12.77
N ILE A 793 3.33 -0.18 13.80
CA ILE A 793 4.06 1.10 13.70
C ILE A 793 5.52 0.84 13.29
N TYR A 794 6.17 -0.17 13.89
CA TYR A 794 7.55 -0.55 13.61
C TYR A 794 7.72 -1.05 12.16
N ASN A 795 6.84 -1.93 11.69
CA ASN A 795 6.89 -2.44 10.32
C ASN A 795 6.58 -1.34 9.28
N LYS A 796 5.64 -0.43 9.57
CA LYS A 796 5.41 0.78 8.75
C LYS A 796 6.66 1.67 8.69
N ILE A 797 7.34 1.88 9.82
CA ILE A 797 8.59 2.64 9.87
C ILE A 797 9.70 1.97 9.05
N LYS A 798 9.86 0.64 9.15
CA LYS A 798 10.82 -0.12 8.33
C LYS A 798 10.56 0.06 6.84
N GLN A 799 9.30 -0.07 6.41
CA GLN A 799 8.92 0.13 5.00
C GLN A 799 9.20 1.56 4.52
N ILE A 800 8.77 2.58 5.28
CA ILE A 800 9.01 3.99 4.93
C ILE A 800 10.51 4.29 4.84
N ILE A 801 11.34 3.71 5.70
CA ILE A 801 12.80 3.87 5.59
C ILE A 801 13.31 3.23 4.30
N GLU A 802 12.87 2.02 3.96
CA GLU A 802 13.27 1.31 2.73
C GLU A 802 12.90 2.11 1.47
N ASP A 803 11.62 2.50 1.34
CA ASP A 803 11.11 3.29 0.20
C ASP A 803 11.84 4.62 0.03
N GLN A 804 12.31 5.21 1.14
CA GLN A 804 13.03 6.47 1.19
C GLN A 804 14.57 6.31 1.14
N SER A 805 15.10 5.08 1.10
CA SER A 805 16.55 4.78 1.10
C SER A 805 17.25 4.99 -0.25
N GLY A 806 16.49 5.16 -1.34
CA GLY A 806 17.04 5.24 -2.70
C GLY A 806 17.92 6.47 -2.98
N HIS A 807 18.79 6.34 -3.99
CA HIS A 807 19.71 7.40 -4.43
C HIS A 807 18.99 8.65 -4.97
N TYR A 808 17.79 8.52 -5.52
CA TYR A 808 16.98 9.64 -6.01
C TYR A 808 15.95 10.04 -4.96
N ILE A 809 16.12 11.23 -4.39
CA ILE A 809 15.27 11.79 -3.33
C ILE A 809 14.49 13.00 -3.82
N TRP A 810 13.36 13.29 -3.16
CA TRP A 810 12.59 14.51 -3.37
C TRP A 810 12.90 15.54 -2.29
N VAL A 811 13.47 16.67 -2.68
CA VAL A 811 13.89 17.76 -1.78
C VAL A 811 13.00 19.00 -1.97
N PRO A 812 12.79 19.84 -0.93
CA PRO A 812 12.04 21.09 -1.06
C PRO A 812 12.63 21.99 -2.15
N SER A 813 11.78 22.52 -3.02
CA SER A 813 12.15 23.48 -4.06
C SER A 813 12.19 24.90 -3.51
N PRO A 814 13.12 25.77 -3.96
CA PRO A 814 13.07 27.20 -3.68
C PRO A 814 11.99 27.95 -4.50
N GLU A 815 11.38 27.30 -5.50
CA GLU A 815 10.24 27.85 -6.24
C GLU A 815 8.98 27.90 -5.35
N LYS A 816 8.07 28.85 -5.60
CA LYS A 816 6.85 29.03 -4.81
C LYS A 816 5.60 28.62 -5.58
N LEU A 817 4.75 27.82 -4.94
CA LEU A 817 3.36 27.53 -5.32
C LEU A 817 2.43 28.72 -5.05
#